data_AF-A0A9W4UKZ0-F1
#
_entry.id   AF-A0A9W4UKZ0-F1
#
_cell.length_a   1.000
_cell.length_b   1.000
_cell.length_c   1.000
_cell.angle_alpha   90.00
_cell.angle_beta   90.00
_cell.angle_gamma   90.00
#
_symmetry.space_group_name_H-M   'P 1'
#
loop_
_entity.id
_entity.type
_entity.pdbx_description
1 polymer ?
#
loop_
_entity_poly.entity_id
_entity_poly.type
_entity_poly.pdbx_seq_one_letter_code
_entity_poly.pdbx_strand_id
1 'polypeptide(L)'
;MAVIFHPDDPPSLRDLACRRRASFIGNEVRVADEVEALERFSSIVAGFSLEGGETVQIRMEWRRICREMGRVQEGKDSKSYLHFRRSDVMVAFTANCRNLLPSASIVSELEGTFIKNVQASSKYPTLIATPRTQEQIRQCVNWALENNFGLTVIGGGHSEHCIQQNILAIDMKRFNGINIIKGPYGEESTGDKFAVIKSGCKILEIVERLGKHGLTVPLGTRPSVGAGSWLQGGIGHLSRKFGLSSDHIVGAVLVELKSGRLLRVGHVSDRPVPKDKVSLSEEDEEELLWAIQGAGTNFGVVISVTMMVVEVPLFKTLDWITSSASQEEIATKIREYEDLTPTAKFAAFSADAYLFMEGDQLKLGVTLICTDQSVHASSQDVVNTMRDIFGDEKSITDQTEENLLRSATFMSTFHDGHDGGKKSAFKRSVFLNSIGSEPLITHLTEAVEAAPNDLCYIELVLGGGQISRVAPSATAFGCRNWEFACVVTGIWPRDNETSAMSERAVDWVYNVIKKLLPWSCEVYATDLGPDPRDTALAAHAFGTNGPRLARLKQKWDPLNVLAYTCPLPDLKMKPEIIFLVTGSSGVGKDYCAQVWANTFKKRGFFATVKSISAATKQEYAAAHDLDSFRLRNDREYKEQHREGLTKFYHDQVDRRPSLPGEHFVKVVREAGDVNVVFVTGLRDPAPVTSFGHLVSHSRVFEINVRAEENTTRLRRGLSREKLKSKERTPPRAHQPCFQFTNNESGEISVDSFGTTILIPLLNEEIRRLESMVRTVPDFPKQRTNFRHILDICQHPGGLSLCTKLMAKITGDLRPIVACEAGGFVFASALALHTNQRLVLIREAGKLPPPTFEVVKHPSNITSLTSKKQKHEQKQKQKKMVLEWNAIPRNPSVLIVDDVLATGRTLCAMLQLLAAAGVSAKDVAIMVVAEFPLLRGRELLRQHGFGQCYIRSLLSFDGE
;
A
#
# COMPACT_ATOMS: atom_id res chain seq x y z
N MET A 1 29.95 14.11 15.84
CA MET A 1 28.73 13.82 16.62
C MET A 1 28.97 14.38 18.00
N ALA A 2 28.07 15.19 18.55
CA ALA A 2 28.16 15.62 19.95
C ALA A 2 27.09 14.88 20.74
N VAL A 3 27.45 14.31 21.90
CA VAL A 3 26.50 13.69 22.81
C VAL A 3 26.49 14.48 24.11
N ILE A 4 25.32 15.02 24.46
CA ILE A 4 25.14 15.84 25.67
C ILE A 4 24.32 15.06 26.69
N PHE A 5 24.81 15.10 27.93
CA PHE A 5 24.21 14.52 29.12
C PHE A 5 23.66 15.67 29.96
N HIS A 6 22.34 15.75 30.16
CA HIS A 6 21.74 16.86 30.89
C HIS A 6 20.76 16.37 31.98
N PRO A 7 20.80 16.94 33.20
CA PRO A 7 19.97 16.50 34.32
C PRO A 7 18.49 16.88 34.17
N ASP A 8 18.15 18.01 33.55
CA ASP A 8 16.77 18.51 33.46
C ASP A 8 16.48 19.13 32.08
N ASP A 9 15.69 18.46 31.24
CA ASP A 9 15.37 18.78 29.83
C ASP A 9 16.60 19.12 28.94
N PRO A 10 16.54 18.99 27.61
CA PRO A 10 17.67 19.42 26.78
C PRO A 10 17.82 20.95 26.89
N PRO A 11 19.04 21.50 27.09
CA PRO A 11 19.23 22.94 27.01
C PRO A 11 18.74 23.43 25.63
N SER A 12 18.08 24.59 25.59
CA SER A 12 17.68 25.25 24.34
C SER A 12 18.94 25.63 23.55
N LEU A 13 19.43 24.68 22.74
CA LEU A 13 20.61 24.84 21.90
C LEU A 13 20.18 25.49 20.59
N ARG A 14 19.70 26.73 20.70
CA ARG A 14 19.00 27.56 19.69
C ARG A 14 19.38 27.34 18.20
N ASP A 15 20.62 26.94 17.91
CA ASP A 15 21.17 26.74 16.56
C ASP A 15 21.43 25.26 16.16
N LEU A 16 21.00 24.28 16.96
CA LEU A 16 21.23 22.84 16.72
C LEU A 16 19.95 22.02 16.83
N ALA A 17 19.53 21.43 15.70
CA ALA A 17 18.44 20.46 15.67
C ALA A 17 18.88 19.13 16.32
N CYS A 18 18.21 18.67 17.38
CA CYS A 18 18.42 17.33 17.92
C CYS A 18 18.02 16.26 16.89
N ARG A 19 18.91 15.29 16.59
CA ARG A 19 18.59 14.14 15.73
C ARG A 19 18.00 12.97 16.51
N ARG A 20 18.44 12.75 17.75
CA ARG A 20 17.94 11.69 18.60
C ARG A 20 18.05 12.05 20.08
N ARG A 21 16.91 11.95 20.79
CA ARG A 21 16.78 12.02 22.25
C ARG A 21 16.52 10.61 22.79
N ALA A 22 17.32 10.15 23.75
CA ALA A 22 17.01 8.99 24.57
C ALA A 22 16.66 9.49 25.99
N SER A 23 15.52 9.05 26.52
CA SER A 23 15.12 9.32 27.90
C SER A 23 14.92 8.00 28.62
N PHE A 24 15.38 7.92 29.86
CA PHE A 24 15.38 6.69 30.65
C PHE A 24 14.47 6.90 31.86
N ILE A 25 13.54 5.97 32.09
CA ILE A 25 12.49 6.07 33.13
C ILE A 25 13.07 5.91 34.55
N GLY A 26 14.37 5.68 34.70
CA GLY A 26 15.06 5.64 35.97
C GLY A 26 16.26 6.60 36.00
N ASN A 27 16.55 7.15 37.17
CA ASN A 27 17.65 8.10 37.43
C ASN A 27 19.06 7.56 37.12
N GLU A 28 19.16 6.30 36.67
CA GLU A 28 20.41 5.60 36.40
C GLU A 28 20.30 4.70 35.18
N VAL A 29 21.25 4.83 34.27
CA VAL A 29 21.47 3.86 33.18
C VAL A 29 22.73 3.06 33.50
N ARG A 30 22.61 1.73 33.43
CA ARG A 30 23.73 0.80 33.66
C ARG A 30 24.04 0.06 32.37
N VAL A 31 25.29 0.14 31.92
CA VAL A 31 25.80 -0.55 30.73
C VAL A 31 27.02 -1.35 31.13
N ALA A 32 27.15 -2.61 30.68
CA ALA A 32 28.36 -3.38 30.91
C ALA A 32 29.56 -2.71 30.22
N ASP A 33 30.71 -2.63 30.89
CA ASP A 33 31.95 -2.07 30.32
C ASP A 33 32.66 -3.10 29.41
N GLU A 34 31.91 -3.61 28.44
CA GLU A 34 32.36 -4.58 27.44
C GLU A 34 32.14 -4.00 26.05
N VAL A 35 33.00 -4.35 25.09
CA VAL A 35 32.99 -3.78 23.73
C VAL A 35 31.61 -3.88 23.07
N GLU A 36 31.01 -5.07 23.11
CA GLU A 36 29.73 -5.34 22.47
C GLU A 36 28.58 -4.58 23.14
N ALA A 37 28.60 -4.45 24.48
CA ALA A 37 27.59 -3.71 25.22
C ALA A 37 27.66 -2.20 24.94
N LEU A 38 28.86 -1.63 24.86
CA LEU A 38 29.06 -0.23 24.50
C LEU A 38 28.69 0.05 23.04
N GLU A 39 28.95 -0.89 22.13
CA GLU A 39 28.53 -0.77 20.73
C GLU A 39 27.00 -0.83 20.59
N ARG A 40 26.33 -1.76 21.28
CA ARG A 40 24.86 -1.78 21.34
C ARG A 40 24.30 -0.51 21.98
N PHE A 41 24.96 0.04 23.00
CA PHE A 41 24.55 1.29 23.63
C PHE A 41 24.58 2.48 22.66
N SER A 42 25.49 2.48 21.68
CA SER A 42 25.47 3.49 20.61
C SER A 42 24.15 3.48 19.82
N SER A 43 23.58 2.30 19.54
CA SER A 43 22.30 2.22 18.82
C SER A 43 21.14 2.83 19.61
N ILE A 44 21.19 2.79 20.93
CA ILE A 44 20.17 3.36 21.81
C ILE A 44 20.26 4.89 21.77
N VAL A 45 21.47 5.43 21.92
CA VAL A 45 21.75 6.87 22.06
C VAL A 45 21.81 7.58 20.70
N ALA A 46 22.59 7.02 19.78
CA ALA A 46 22.96 7.60 18.49
C ALA A 46 22.06 7.11 17.34
N GLY A 47 21.39 5.98 17.52
CA GLY A 47 20.41 5.47 16.56
C GLY A 47 20.96 4.75 15.35
N PHE A 48 22.21 4.34 15.41
CA PHE A 48 22.82 3.46 14.44
C PHE A 48 23.68 2.43 15.19
N SER A 49 23.83 1.25 14.59
CA SER A 49 24.74 0.24 15.11
C SER A 49 26.13 0.51 14.53
N LEU A 50 27.17 0.47 15.36
CA LEU A 50 28.57 0.55 14.90
C LEU A 50 29.04 -0.75 14.20
N GLU A 51 28.12 -1.69 13.97
CA GLU A 51 28.32 -2.98 13.33
C GLU A 51 28.36 -2.85 11.79
N GLY A 52 29.58 -2.71 11.24
CA GLY A 52 29.86 -2.83 9.81
C GLY A 52 30.29 -1.53 9.11
N GLY A 53 31.45 -1.57 8.45
CA GLY A 53 31.93 -0.51 7.55
C GLY A 53 32.47 0.77 8.21
N GLU A 54 32.20 1.01 9.49
CA GLU A 54 32.68 2.21 10.19
C GLU A 54 34.15 2.12 10.61
N THR A 55 34.81 3.28 10.67
CA THR A 55 36.25 3.36 10.98
C THR A 55 36.52 2.97 12.43
N VAL A 56 37.61 2.21 12.63
CA VAL A 56 38.08 1.78 13.96
C VAL A 56 38.20 2.96 14.93
N GLN A 57 38.56 4.13 14.41
CA GLN A 57 38.74 5.36 15.17
C GLN A 57 37.44 5.89 15.81
N ILE A 58 36.30 5.80 15.12
CA ILE A 58 34.99 6.21 15.67
C ILE A 58 34.56 5.29 16.80
N ARG A 59 34.73 3.96 16.63
CA ARG A 59 34.41 2.98 17.67
C ARG A 59 35.28 3.16 18.91
N MET A 60 36.57 3.44 18.74
CA MET A 60 37.47 3.72 19.87
C MET A 60 37.05 4.99 20.61
N GLU A 61 36.72 6.05 19.88
CA GLU A 61 36.32 7.33 20.45
C GLU A 61 34.99 7.24 21.21
N TRP A 62 34.00 6.51 20.67
CA TRP A 62 32.74 6.24 21.36
C TRP A 62 32.95 5.54 22.70
N ARG A 63 33.75 4.46 22.71
CA ARG A 63 34.06 3.73 23.95
C ARG A 63 34.80 4.60 24.95
N ARG A 64 35.71 5.48 24.47
CA ARG A 64 36.41 6.47 25.32
C ARG A 64 35.42 7.40 25.99
N ILE A 65 34.52 8.02 25.22
CA ILE A 65 33.49 8.93 25.74
C ILE A 65 32.60 8.23 26.78
N CYS A 66 32.12 7.01 26.51
CA CYS A 66 31.31 6.26 27.47
C CYS A 66 32.03 6.06 28.81
N ARG A 67 33.33 5.70 28.79
CA ARG A 67 34.13 5.49 29.99
C ARG A 67 34.48 6.77 30.74
N GLU A 68 34.64 7.88 30.04
CA GLU A 68 34.89 9.18 30.65
C GLU A 68 33.63 9.74 31.33
N MET A 69 32.46 9.49 30.75
CA MET A 69 31.19 10.01 31.23
C MET A 69 30.50 9.09 32.25
N GLY A 70 30.73 7.78 32.18
CA GLY A 70 30.15 6.79 33.08
C GLY A 70 31.01 6.56 34.33
N ARG A 71 30.37 6.42 35.49
CA ARG A 71 31.06 5.98 36.72
C ARG A 71 31.24 4.48 36.71
N VAL A 72 32.47 4.00 36.80
CA VAL A 72 32.78 2.57 36.89
C VAL A 72 32.33 2.03 38.25
N GLN A 73 31.58 0.93 38.24
CA GLN A 73 31.23 0.16 39.43
C GLN A 73 31.47 -1.33 39.19
N GLU A 74 32.18 -1.97 40.11
CA GLU A 74 32.34 -3.42 40.09
C GLU A 74 31.07 -4.11 40.59
N GLY A 75 30.50 -4.97 39.75
CA GLY A 75 29.37 -5.82 40.13
C GLY A 75 29.80 -6.97 41.03
N LYS A 76 28.83 -7.56 41.75
CA LYS A 76 29.03 -8.76 42.58
C LYS A 76 29.58 -9.97 41.81
N ASP A 77 29.47 -9.96 40.48
CA ASP A 77 29.87 -11.04 39.58
C ASP A 77 31.24 -10.79 38.91
N SER A 78 32.10 -9.94 39.49
CA SER A 78 33.42 -9.55 38.95
C SER A 78 33.37 -8.83 37.58
N LYS A 79 32.19 -8.39 37.13
CA LYS A 79 32.01 -7.60 35.90
C LYS A 79 31.95 -6.11 36.19
N SER A 80 32.66 -5.32 35.38
CA SER A 80 32.64 -3.85 35.42
C SER A 80 31.43 -3.28 34.69
N TYR A 81 30.76 -2.30 35.29
CA TYR A 81 29.63 -1.59 34.69
C TYR A 81 29.88 -0.09 34.71
N LEU A 82 29.47 0.58 33.63
CA LEU A 82 29.39 2.04 33.57
C LEU A 82 28.00 2.48 34.01
N HIS A 83 27.96 3.29 35.07
CA HIS A 83 26.77 3.95 35.58
C HIS A 83 26.72 5.40 35.12
N PHE A 84 25.66 5.75 34.40
CA PHE A 84 25.35 7.14 34.05
C PHE A 84 24.30 7.63 35.04
N ARG A 85 24.70 8.49 35.99
CA ARG A 85 23.82 9.15 36.98
C ARG A 85 23.77 10.65 36.69
N ARG A 86 22.58 11.27 36.84
CA ARG A 86 22.25 12.69 36.56
C ARG A 86 22.02 13.06 35.09
N SER A 87 21.40 12.20 34.29
CA SER A 87 20.88 12.64 33.00
C SER A 87 19.61 11.89 32.66
N ASP A 88 18.46 12.54 32.83
CA ASP A 88 17.17 11.99 32.37
C ASP A 88 17.10 11.98 30.84
N VAL A 89 18.06 12.66 30.19
CA VAL A 89 18.12 12.87 28.74
C VAL A 89 19.55 12.72 28.21
N MET A 90 19.73 11.87 27.19
CA MET A 90 20.92 11.81 26.34
C MET A 90 20.56 12.31 24.93
N VAL A 91 21.35 13.25 24.41
CA VAL A 91 21.05 13.91 23.12
C VAL A 91 22.19 13.74 22.14
N ALA A 92 21.88 13.28 20.92
CA ALA A 92 22.83 13.10 19.83
C ALA A 92 22.66 14.15 18.73
N PHE A 93 23.74 14.88 18.42
CA PHE A 93 23.82 15.85 17.32
C PHE A 93 24.72 15.34 16.20
N THR A 94 24.27 15.45 14.94
CA THR A 94 25.06 15.11 13.74
C THR A 94 25.40 16.35 12.92
N ALA A 95 26.34 16.25 11.98
CA ALA A 95 26.80 17.40 11.19
C ALA A 95 25.66 18.10 10.41
N ASN A 96 24.61 17.36 10.03
CA ASN A 96 23.43 17.88 9.33
C ASN A 96 22.52 18.74 10.22
N CYS A 97 22.75 18.77 11.54
CA CYS A 97 21.95 19.53 12.51
C CYS A 97 22.24 21.05 12.52
N ARG A 98 23.21 21.51 11.73
CA ARG A 98 23.58 22.93 11.58
C ARG A 98 22.62 23.74 10.69
N ASN A 99 21.78 23.07 9.90
CA ASN A 99 20.85 23.72 8.98
C ASN A 99 19.45 23.79 9.62
N LEU A 100 19.21 24.80 10.45
CA LEU A 100 17.84 25.20 10.85
C LEU A 100 16.95 25.35 9.60
N LEU A 101 15.64 25.12 9.72
CA LEU A 101 14.76 25.16 8.54
C LEU A 101 14.76 26.53 7.82
N PRO A 102 14.10 26.62 6.64
CA PRO A 102 13.95 27.88 5.92
C PRO A 102 13.34 28.97 6.81
N SER A 103 14.14 29.96 7.20
CA SER A 103 13.74 31.17 7.94
C SER A 103 13.17 30.99 9.36
N ALA A 104 13.68 31.80 10.29
CA ALA A 104 13.11 31.97 11.64
C ALA A 104 11.62 32.39 11.65
N SER A 105 11.06 32.84 10.52
CA SER A 105 9.66 33.27 10.38
C SER A 105 8.62 32.12 10.33
N ILE A 106 9.05 30.87 10.09
CA ILE A 106 8.17 29.69 10.01
C ILE A 106 8.11 28.94 11.36
N VAL A 107 9.13 29.13 12.19
CA VAL A 107 9.30 28.45 13.48
C VAL A 107 8.44 29.12 14.55
N SER A 108 7.65 28.32 15.27
CA SER A 108 7.09 28.74 16.56
C SER A 108 8.05 28.31 17.67
N GLU A 109 8.14 29.11 18.73
CA GLU A 109 8.64 28.61 20.02
C GLU A 109 7.79 27.39 20.42
N LEU A 110 8.43 26.37 21.01
CA LEU A 110 7.76 25.15 21.50
C LEU A 110 6.62 25.47 22.47
N GLU A 111 6.72 26.60 23.17
CA GLU A 111 5.72 27.17 24.05
C GLU A 111 4.54 27.75 23.23
N GLY A 112 3.44 26.99 23.12
CA GLY A 112 2.17 27.53 22.61
C GLY A 112 1.37 26.63 21.67
N THR A 113 1.86 25.44 21.31
CA THR A 113 1.06 24.47 20.55
C THR A 113 0.41 23.47 21.51
N PHE A 114 -0.90 23.61 21.70
CA PHE A 114 -1.67 22.73 22.60
C PHE A 114 -2.01 21.40 21.92
N ILE A 115 -1.50 20.30 22.46
CA ILE A 115 -1.79 18.94 22.01
C ILE A 115 -2.74 18.27 23.00
N LYS A 116 -3.89 17.81 22.50
CA LYS A 116 -4.93 17.20 23.35
C LYS A 116 -4.62 15.75 23.71
N ASN A 117 -3.99 15.02 22.79
CA ASN A 117 -3.59 13.65 23.05
C ASN A 117 -2.38 13.62 23.99
N VAL A 118 -2.53 13.01 25.16
CA VAL A 118 -1.49 13.03 26.21
C VAL A 118 -0.25 12.22 25.82
N GLN A 119 -0.42 11.11 25.11
CA GLN A 119 0.71 10.32 24.64
C GLN A 119 1.54 11.09 23.61
N ALA A 120 0.90 11.87 22.73
CA ALA A 120 1.58 12.77 21.81
C ALA A 120 2.18 14.00 22.51
N SER A 121 1.50 14.57 23.50
CA SER A 121 1.99 15.75 24.23
C SER A 121 3.24 15.46 25.06
N SER A 122 3.46 14.20 25.45
CA SER A 122 4.69 13.74 26.09
C SER A 122 5.87 13.55 25.13
N LYS A 123 5.67 13.71 23.81
CA LYS A 123 6.74 13.59 22.79
C LYS A 123 7.39 14.95 22.51
N TYR A 124 8.67 14.92 22.18
CA TYR A 124 9.46 16.12 21.91
C TYR A 124 9.86 16.15 20.43
N PRO A 125 9.13 16.90 19.58
CA PRO A 125 9.54 17.10 18.20
C PRO A 125 10.85 17.91 18.16
N THR A 126 11.64 17.73 17.12
CA THR A 126 12.82 18.57 16.89
C THR A 126 12.39 20.01 16.66
N LEU A 127 11.26 20.20 15.96
CA LEU A 127 10.75 21.52 15.60
C LEU A 127 9.25 21.47 15.32
N ILE A 128 8.53 22.53 15.71
CA ILE A 128 7.15 22.78 15.30
C ILE A 128 7.10 23.99 14.36
N ALA A 129 6.80 23.73 13.09
CA ALA A 129 6.61 24.77 12.07
C ALA A 129 5.15 25.22 12.10
N THR A 130 4.90 26.53 12.15
CA THR A 130 3.55 27.11 12.06
C THR A 130 3.42 27.94 10.77
N PRO A 131 3.33 27.29 9.60
CA PRO A 131 3.26 27.98 8.33
C PRO A 131 1.99 28.84 8.23
N ARG A 132 2.11 29.99 7.57
CA ARG A 132 1.03 30.95 7.26
C ARG A 132 0.65 30.93 5.78
N THR A 133 1.51 30.36 4.93
CA THR A 133 1.32 30.29 3.48
C THR A 133 1.62 28.90 2.95
N GLN A 134 1.00 28.53 1.82
CA GLN A 134 1.26 27.24 1.16
C GLN A 134 2.73 27.06 0.77
N GLU A 135 3.44 28.15 0.47
CA GLU A 135 4.87 28.10 0.14
C GLU A 135 5.73 27.72 1.35
N GLN A 136 5.33 28.16 2.55
CA GLN A 136 6.02 27.75 3.78
C GLN A 136 5.82 26.25 4.08
N ILE A 137 4.67 25.67 3.73
CA ILE A 137 4.47 24.21 3.81
C ILE A 137 5.41 23.49 2.84
N ARG A 138 5.52 23.97 1.59
CA ARG A 138 6.47 23.43 0.61
C ARG A 138 7.91 23.53 1.09
N GLN A 139 8.29 24.62 1.72
CA GLN A 139 9.60 24.80 2.34
C GLN A 139 9.87 23.77 3.43
N CYS A 140 8.89 23.47 4.31
CA CYS A 140 9.01 22.40 5.29
C CYS A 140 9.18 21.01 4.63
N VAL A 141 8.40 20.71 3.59
CA VAL A 141 8.48 19.44 2.86
C VAL A 141 9.81 19.30 2.12
N ASN A 142 10.24 20.33 1.38
CA ASN A 142 11.52 20.32 0.68
C ASN A 142 12.70 20.14 1.64
N TRP A 143 12.67 20.85 2.78
CA TRP A 143 13.71 20.67 3.80
C TRP A 143 13.72 19.24 4.34
N ALA A 144 12.56 18.64 4.58
CA ALA A 144 12.48 17.24 5.03
C ALA A 144 13.03 16.27 3.97
N LEU A 145 12.73 16.49 2.68
CA LEU A 145 13.24 15.70 1.57
C LEU A 145 14.76 15.83 1.41
N GLU A 146 15.29 17.06 1.45
CA GLU A 146 16.73 17.35 1.30
C GLU A 146 17.55 16.75 2.46
N ASN A 147 16.99 16.70 3.66
CA ASN A 147 17.68 16.25 4.87
C ASN A 147 17.32 14.81 5.29
N ASN A 148 16.48 14.11 4.51
CA ASN A 148 15.94 12.79 4.85
C ASN A 148 15.35 12.74 6.28
N PHE A 149 14.49 13.71 6.57
CA PHE A 149 13.90 13.93 7.88
C PHE A 149 12.40 13.60 7.86
N GLY A 150 11.88 13.09 8.98
CA GLY A 150 10.46 12.78 9.09
C GLY A 150 9.58 14.04 9.21
N LEU A 151 8.31 13.91 8.86
CA LEU A 151 7.27 14.90 9.09
C LEU A 151 6.08 14.31 9.87
N THR A 152 5.43 15.16 10.66
CA THR A 152 4.06 14.93 11.13
C THR A 152 3.22 16.19 10.88
N VAL A 153 1.89 16.04 10.94
CA VAL A 153 0.96 17.15 10.72
C VAL A 153 0.06 17.27 11.94
N ILE A 154 -0.03 18.48 12.49
CA ILE A 154 -0.92 18.82 13.60
C ILE A 154 -2.13 19.55 13.02
N GLY A 155 -3.28 18.87 13.07
CA GLY A 155 -4.60 19.48 12.86
C GLY A 155 -5.22 19.87 14.19
N GLY A 156 -6.10 19.02 14.73
CA GLY A 156 -6.74 19.23 16.04
C GLY A 156 -5.97 18.69 17.25
N GLY A 157 -4.84 17.99 17.05
CA GLY A 157 -4.00 17.47 18.14
C GLY A 157 -4.57 16.27 18.93
N HIS A 158 -5.52 15.52 18.35
CA HIS A 158 -6.21 14.39 19.00
C HIS A 158 -5.56 13.01 18.74
N SER A 159 -4.76 12.88 17.69
CA SER A 159 -4.13 11.62 17.33
C SER A 159 -2.72 11.52 17.92
N GLU A 160 -2.30 10.32 18.30
CA GLU A 160 -0.93 10.01 18.66
C GLU A 160 0.06 10.26 17.51
N HIS A 161 -0.42 10.26 16.27
CA HIS A 161 0.36 10.50 15.05
C HIS A 161 0.81 11.96 14.87
N CYS A 162 0.18 12.93 15.56
CA CYS A 162 0.36 14.34 15.24
C CYS A 162 1.73 14.92 15.66
N ILE A 163 2.36 14.36 16.69
CA ILE A 163 3.71 14.70 17.16
C ILE A 163 4.46 13.42 17.51
N GLN A 164 5.73 13.36 17.11
CA GLN A 164 6.63 12.25 17.41
C GLN A 164 8.01 12.76 17.84
N GLN A 165 8.82 11.85 18.39
CA GLN A 165 10.17 12.20 18.80
C GLN A 165 11.04 12.54 17.59
N ASN A 166 11.84 13.59 17.72
CA ASN A 166 12.86 13.98 16.74
C ASN A 166 12.30 14.19 15.31
N ILE A 167 11.10 14.76 15.21
CA ILE A 167 10.43 15.02 13.94
C ILE A 167 10.17 16.50 13.71
N LEU A 168 9.91 16.88 12.46
CA LEU A 168 9.39 18.19 12.12
C LEU A 168 7.86 18.10 12.07
N ALA A 169 7.20 18.72 13.02
CA ALA A 169 5.74 18.79 13.06
C ALA A 169 5.25 20.06 12.38
N ILE A 170 4.31 19.94 11.44
CA ILE A 170 3.67 21.06 10.75
C ILE A 170 2.32 21.37 11.41
N ASP A 171 2.25 22.48 12.13
CA ASP A 171 1.05 22.99 12.77
C ASP A 171 0.18 23.79 11.80
N MET A 172 -0.97 23.21 11.46
CA MET A 172 -1.91 23.76 10.50
C MET A 172 -2.85 24.81 11.09
N LYS A 173 -2.71 25.22 12.36
CA LYS A 173 -3.65 26.16 13.03
C LYS A 173 -3.91 27.48 12.30
N ARG A 174 -2.97 27.95 11.44
CA ARG A 174 -3.14 29.17 10.63
C ARG A 174 -3.91 28.93 9.33
N PHE A 175 -4.15 27.69 8.95
CA PHE A 175 -4.98 27.26 7.84
C PHE A 175 -6.39 26.93 8.34
N ASN A 176 -7.06 27.89 8.97
CA ASN A 176 -8.38 27.75 9.58
C ASN A 176 -9.51 28.48 8.80
N GLY A 177 -9.33 28.61 7.48
CA GLY A 177 -10.26 29.32 6.60
C GLY A 177 -11.33 28.40 6.00
N ILE A 178 -12.56 28.90 5.91
CA ILE A 178 -13.71 28.22 5.31
C ILE A 178 -14.38 29.18 4.32
N ASN A 179 -14.55 28.75 3.08
CA ASN A 179 -15.18 29.55 2.03
C ASN A 179 -16.27 28.73 1.33
N ILE A 180 -17.48 29.26 1.24
CA ILE A 180 -18.56 28.66 0.45
C ILE A 180 -18.38 29.10 -1.01
N ILE A 181 -18.43 28.15 -1.94
CA ILE A 181 -18.26 28.37 -3.37
C ILE A 181 -19.48 27.84 -4.14
N LYS A 182 -19.73 28.39 -5.33
CA LYS A 182 -20.73 27.85 -6.27
C LYS A 182 -20.18 26.61 -6.97
N GLY A 183 -21.07 25.71 -7.37
CA GLY A 183 -20.72 24.51 -8.13
C GLY A 183 -20.17 24.78 -9.53
N PRO A 184 -19.53 23.78 -10.16
CA PRO A 184 -18.87 23.90 -11.46
C PRO A 184 -19.85 23.98 -12.65
N TYR A 185 -21.08 23.50 -12.48
CA TYR A 185 -22.11 23.55 -13.52
C TYR A 185 -22.95 24.81 -13.31
N GLY A 186 -22.60 25.87 -14.04
CA GLY A 186 -23.23 27.19 -13.95
C GLY A 186 -24.66 27.25 -14.50
N GLU A 187 -25.55 26.39 -14.02
CA GLU A 187 -27.00 26.52 -14.22
C GLU A 187 -27.66 26.92 -12.91
N GLU A 188 -28.52 27.95 -12.97
CA GLU A 188 -29.30 28.50 -11.85
C GLU A 188 -30.37 27.52 -11.30
N SER A 189 -30.25 26.22 -11.58
CA SER A 189 -31.25 25.20 -11.27
C SER A 189 -30.63 23.88 -10.80
N THR A 190 -29.96 23.88 -9.64
CA THR A 190 -30.00 22.81 -8.60
C THR A 190 -29.07 23.19 -7.44
N GLY A 191 -29.55 23.06 -6.20
CA GLY A 191 -29.01 23.66 -4.97
C GLY A 191 -27.68 23.14 -4.40
N ASP A 192 -26.76 22.60 -5.20
CA ASP A 192 -25.53 22.01 -4.68
C ASP A 192 -24.47 23.08 -4.38
N LYS A 193 -24.37 23.41 -3.09
CA LYS A 193 -23.33 24.30 -2.55
C LYS A 193 -22.10 23.47 -2.17
N PHE A 194 -20.92 24.07 -2.30
CA PHE A 194 -19.66 23.46 -1.88
C PHE A 194 -18.96 24.37 -0.88
N ALA A 195 -18.13 23.79 -0.01
CA ALA A 195 -17.27 24.54 0.90
C ALA A 195 -15.81 24.11 0.77
N VAL A 196 -14.93 25.09 0.61
CA VAL A 196 -13.49 24.89 0.73
C VAL A 196 -13.13 25.03 2.21
N ILE A 197 -12.71 23.93 2.83
CA ILE A 197 -12.35 23.84 4.25
C ILE A 197 -10.86 23.59 4.34
N LYS A 198 -10.14 24.50 5.01
CA LYS A 198 -8.70 24.33 5.26
C LYS A 198 -8.44 23.34 6.39
N SER A 199 -7.32 22.62 6.34
CA SER A 199 -7.04 21.49 7.24
C SER A 199 -6.72 21.85 8.70
N GLY A 200 -6.54 23.14 8.99
CA GLY A 200 -6.45 23.65 10.37
C GLY A 200 -7.80 23.85 11.06
N CYS A 201 -8.92 23.77 10.34
CA CYS A 201 -10.26 23.96 10.91
C CYS A 201 -10.63 22.80 11.85
N LYS A 202 -11.25 23.15 12.97
CA LYS A 202 -11.88 22.19 13.90
C LYS A 202 -13.37 22.02 13.57
N ILE A 203 -13.96 20.90 14.00
CA ILE A 203 -15.36 20.56 13.71
C ILE A 203 -16.31 21.69 14.11
N LEU A 204 -16.19 22.23 15.33
CA LEU A 204 -17.07 23.30 15.80
C LEU A 204 -16.96 24.58 14.95
N GLU A 205 -15.74 24.95 14.55
CA GLU A 205 -15.51 26.12 13.69
C GLU A 205 -16.17 25.93 12.30
N ILE A 206 -16.19 24.69 11.79
CA ILE A 206 -16.86 24.34 10.54
C ILE A 206 -18.37 24.48 10.70
N VAL A 207 -18.95 23.87 11.73
CA VAL A 207 -20.39 23.90 11.99
C VAL A 207 -20.88 25.34 12.21
N GLU A 208 -20.21 26.13 13.04
CA GLU A 208 -20.58 27.54 13.28
C GLU A 208 -20.53 28.39 12.01
N ARG A 209 -19.52 28.17 11.17
CA ARG A 209 -19.30 29.00 9.99
C ARG A 209 -20.27 28.66 8.86
N LEU A 210 -20.50 27.38 8.62
CA LEU A 210 -21.46 26.92 7.62
C LEU A 210 -22.91 27.14 8.10
N GLY A 211 -23.16 26.95 9.40
CA GLY A 211 -24.48 27.11 10.01
C GLY A 211 -25.07 28.51 9.85
N LYS A 212 -24.22 29.56 9.84
CA LYS A 212 -24.62 30.95 9.52
C LYS A 212 -25.26 31.11 8.13
N HIS A 213 -25.07 30.13 7.24
CA HIS A 213 -25.64 30.09 5.90
C HIS A 213 -26.69 28.98 5.73
N GLY A 214 -27.11 28.33 6.83
CA GLY A 214 -28.03 27.20 6.80
C GLY A 214 -27.42 25.94 6.20
N LEU A 215 -26.09 25.79 6.26
CA LEU A 215 -25.36 24.66 5.66
C LEU A 215 -24.52 23.90 6.68
N THR A 216 -24.26 22.63 6.42
CA THR A 216 -23.36 21.78 7.20
C THR A 216 -22.71 20.71 6.31
N VAL A 217 -21.82 19.91 6.89
CA VAL A 217 -21.24 18.71 6.29
C VAL A 217 -21.23 17.61 7.36
N PRO A 218 -21.39 16.32 7.01
CA PRO A 218 -21.23 15.25 7.98
C PRO A 218 -19.84 15.30 8.60
N LEU A 219 -19.78 15.38 9.93
CA LEU A 219 -18.55 15.47 10.73
C LEU A 219 -18.61 14.52 11.92
N GLY A 220 -17.48 14.34 12.59
CA GLY A 220 -17.43 13.67 13.88
C GLY A 220 -18.10 14.47 15.00
N THR A 221 -18.22 13.85 16.17
CA THR A 221 -19.04 14.36 17.28
C THR A 221 -18.28 15.26 18.27
N ARG A 222 -16.95 15.39 18.13
CA ARG A 222 -16.12 16.11 19.11
C ARG A 222 -15.71 17.50 18.59
N PRO A 223 -16.14 18.61 19.23
CA PRO A 223 -15.92 19.99 18.76
C PRO A 223 -14.49 20.33 18.32
N SER A 224 -13.51 19.87 19.11
CA SER A 224 -12.11 20.23 18.95
C SER A 224 -11.31 19.35 17.98
N VAL A 225 -11.92 18.30 17.41
CA VAL A 225 -11.26 17.41 16.45
C VAL A 225 -11.04 18.17 15.14
N GLY A 226 -9.92 17.90 14.46
CA GLY A 226 -9.54 18.55 13.20
C GLY A 226 -9.40 17.56 12.03
N ALA A 227 -8.67 17.97 11.00
CA ALA A 227 -8.62 17.29 9.69
C ALA A 227 -8.26 15.81 9.69
N GLY A 228 -7.49 15.32 10.65
CA GLY A 228 -7.17 13.89 10.74
C GLY A 228 -8.43 13.01 10.67
N SER A 229 -9.51 13.41 11.34
CA SER A 229 -10.74 12.62 11.37
C SER A 229 -11.50 12.64 10.06
N TRP A 230 -11.78 13.82 9.49
CA TRP A 230 -12.58 13.94 8.27
C TRP A 230 -11.82 13.58 6.98
N LEU A 231 -10.51 13.37 7.06
CA LEU A 231 -9.70 12.74 6.00
C LEU A 231 -9.61 11.21 6.14
N GLN A 232 -10.06 10.62 7.25
CA GLN A 232 -9.99 9.18 7.58
C GLN A 232 -11.36 8.52 7.74
N GLY A 233 -12.39 9.06 7.07
CA GLY A 233 -13.78 8.69 7.26
C GLY A 233 -14.55 9.84 7.87
N GLY A 234 -14.49 9.97 9.19
CA GLY A 234 -15.29 10.96 9.93
C GLY A 234 -16.69 10.42 10.19
N ILE A 235 -16.83 9.72 11.31
CA ILE A 235 -18.08 9.11 11.78
C ILE A 235 -18.70 10.02 12.83
N GLY A 236 -19.97 10.37 12.64
CA GLY A 236 -20.77 11.10 13.61
C GLY A 236 -22.26 11.03 13.32
N HIS A 237 -23.04 11.92 13.94
CA HIS A 237 -24.51 11.81 14.00
C HIS A 237 -25.20 11.90 12.63
N LEU A 238 -24.55 12.49 11.63
CA LEU A 238 -25.09 12.61 10.26
C LEU A 238 -24.64 11.47 9.34
N SER A 239 -23.72 10.61 9.78
CA SER A 239 -23.07 9.63 8.90
C SER A 239 -24.03 8.59 8.34
N ARG A 240 -25.01 8.13 9.14
CA ARG A 240 -26.05 7.20 8.68
C ARG A 240 -26.93 7.76 7.57
N LYS A 241 -27.23 9.06 7.61
CA LYS A 241 -28.13 9.71 6.65
C LYS A 241 -27.41 10.16 5.39
N PHE A 242 -26.21 10.72 5.53
CA PHE A 242 -25.51 11.40 4.43
C PHE A 242 -24.20 10.74 4.01
N GLY A 243 -23.68 9.78 4.78
CA GLY A 243 -22.37 9.18 4.55
C GLY A 243 -21.28 9.82 5.41
N LEU A 244 -20.05 9.32 5.26
CA LEU A 244 -18.90 9.77 6.04
C LEU A 244 -18.45 11.17 5.59
N SER A 245 -17.73 11.89 6.45
CA SER A 245 -17.13 13.19 6.06
C SER A 245 -16.29 13.08 4.80
N SER A 246 -15.51 12.00 4.66
CA SER A 246 -14.66 11.75 3.51
C SER A 246 -15.44 11.55 2.20
N ASP A 247 -16.71 11.11 2.27
CA ASP A 247 -17.57 10.90 1.10
C ASP A 247 -17.97 12.22 0.44
N HIS A 248 -17.93 13.29 1.23
CA HIS A 248 -18.27 14.63 0.77
C HIS A 248 -17.08 15.34 0.12
N ILE A 249 -15.85 14.81 0.22
CA ILE A 249 -14.66 15.43 -0.40
C ILE A 249 -14.70 15.22 -1.90
N VAL A 250 -14.73 16.31 -2.67
CA VAL A 250 -14.73 16.28 -4.14
C VAL A 250 -13.46 16.90 -4.76
N GLY A 251 -12.59 17.48 -3.93
CA GLY A 251 -11.31 18.01 -4.37
C GLY A 251 -10.40 18.39 -3.22
N ALA A 252 -9.12 18.57 -3.50
CA ALA A 252 -8.13 18.91 -2.48
C ALA A 252 -6.94 19.71 -3.04
N VAL A 253 -6.31 20.46 -2.15
CA VAL A 253 -5.01 21.11 -2.35
C VAL A 253 -4.03 20.52 -1.34
N LEU A 254 -2.90 20.01 -1.80
CA LEU A 254 -1.91 19.36 -0.95
C LEU A 254 -0.48 19.58 -1.44
N VAL A 255 0.50 19.36 -0.56
CA VAL A 255 1.92 19.27 -0.94
C VAL A 255 2.34 17.79 -0.95
N GLU A 256 2.84 17.31 -2.08
CA GLU A 256 3.30 15.92 -2.26
C GLU A 256 4.73 15.69 -1.74
N LEU A 257 5.08 14.44 -1.42
CA LEU A 257 6.29 14.06 -0.67
C LEU A 257 7.35 13.34 -1.52
N LYS A 258 7.25 13.42 -2.85
CA LYS A 258 8.27 13.00 -3.81
C LYS A 258 9.14 14.17 -4.24
N SER A 259 8.58 15.36 -4.40
CA SER A 259 9.33 16.56 -4.81
C SER A 259 8.82 17.88 -4.22
N GLY A 260 7.91 17.86 -3.24
CA GLY A 260 7.40 19.06 -2.58
C GLY A 260 6.57 20.00 -3.49
N ARG A 261 5.97 19.46 -4.55
CA ARG A 261 5.07 20.21 -5.43
C ARG A 261 3.73 20.45 -4.75
N LEU A 262 3.13 21.59 -5.10
CA LEU A 262 1.74 21.87 -4.76
C LEU A 262 0.84 21.18 -5.80
N LEU A 263 0.01 20.26 -5.34
CA LEU A 263 -0.98 19.57 -6.17
C LEU A 263 -2.38 20.11 -5.89
N ARG A 264 -3.20 20.11 -6.94
CA ARG A 264 -4.64 20.35 -6.89
C ARG A 264 -5.28 19.16 -7.59
N VAL A 265 -6.17 18.47 -6.91
CA VAL A 265 -6.82 17.25 -7.41
C VAL A 265 -8.33 17.39 -7.27
N GLY A 266 -9.07 16.97 -8.28
CA GLY A 266 -10.53 17.07 -8.30
C GLY A 266 -11.04 18.51 -8.34
N HIS A 267 -12.21 18.72 -7.75
CA HIS A 267 -12.92 20.00 -7.83
C HIS A 267 -12.33 21.05 -6.87
N VAL A 268 -11.55 21.98 -7.39
CA VAL A 268 -10.92 23.08 -6.62
C VAL A 268 -11.29 24.42 -7.27
N SER A 269 -11.88 25.36 -6.51
CA SER A 269 -12.30 26.67 -7.05
C SER A 269 -11.13 27.52 -7.59
N ASP A 270 -11.34 28.12 -8.77
CA ASP A 270 -10.35 28.89 -9.54
C ASP A 270 -10.03 30.30 -9.01
N ARG A 271 -8.72 30.59 -8.87
CA ARG A 271 -8.04 31.87 -9.20
C ARG A 271 -6.55 31.59 -9.45
N PRO A 272 -5.92 32.32 -10.38
CA PRO A 272 -5.41 31.76 -11.63
C PRO A 272 -4.37 30.65 -11.41
N VAL A 273 -4.45 29.64 -12.29
CA VAL A 273 -3.46 28.57 -12.46
C VAL A 273 -2.06 29.20 -12.59
N PRO A 274 -1.10 28.93 -11.70
CA PRO A 274 0.30 29.31 -11.92
C PRO A 274 0.76 28.74 -13.27
N LYS A 275 1.58 29.49 -14.02
CA LYS A 275 2.10 29.03 -15.33
C LYS A 275 2.84 27.68 -15.28
N ASP A 276 3.18 27.22 -14.07
CA ASP A 276 3.87 25.97 -13.78
C ASP A 276 2.90 24.84 -13.35
N LYS A 277 1.70 24.73 -13.95
CA LYS A 277 0.84 23.54 -13.77
C LYS A 277 1.56 22.35 -14.39
N VAL A 278 2.25 21.56 -13.58
CA VAL A 278 2.62 20.19 -13.96
C VAL A 278 1.31 19.41 -14.00
N SER A 279 0.90 18.99 -15.20
CA SER A 279 -0.32 18.21 -15.38
C SER A 279 -0.08 16.82 -14.83
N LEU A 280 -0.85 16.41 -13.81
CA LEU A 280 -0.96 15.01 -13.44
C LEU A 280 -1.64 14.25 -14.60
N SER A 281 -1.41 12.93 -14.70
CA SER A 281 -2.29 12.11 -15.52
C SER A 281 -3.68 12.08 -14.87
N GLU A 282 -4.71 11.82 -15.68
CA GLU A 282 -6.08 11.66 -15.17
C GLU A 282 -6.13 10.54 -14.10
N GLU A 283 -5.40 9.44 -14.33
CA GLU A 283 -5.28 8.34 -13.38
C GLU A 283 -4.62 8.77 -12.06
N ASP A 284 -3.50 9.51 -12.10
CA ASP A 284 -2.82 9.99 -10.88
C ASP A 284 -3.72 10.93 -10.06
N GLU A 285 -4.50 11.76 -10.74
CA GLU A 285 -5.44 12.68 -10.11
C GLU A 285 -6.60 11.93 -9.44
N GLU A 286 -7.20 10.96 -10.13
CA GLU A 286 -8.25 10.10 -9.59
C GLU A 286 -7.75 9.27 -8.40
N GLU A 287 -6.56 8.68 -8.50
CA GLU A 287 -5.95 7.88 -7.44
C GLU A 287 -5.69 8.70 -6.18
N LEU A 288 -5.15 9.92 -6.32
CA LEU A 288 -4.89 10.81 -5.19
C LEU A 288 -6.17 11.31 -4.53
N LEU A 289 -7.18 11.68 -5.33
CA LEU A 289 -8.47 12.10 -4.79
C LEU A 289 -9.12 10.95 -4.00
N TRP A 290 -9.16 9.76 -4.59
CA TRP A 290 -9.64 8.54 -3.94
C TRP A 290 -8.91 8.25 -2.62
N ALA A 291 -7.60 8.46 -2.60
CA ALA A 291 -6.76 8.25 -1.42
C ALA A 291 -7.07 9.24 -0.28
N ILE A 292 -7.31 10.52 -0.62
CA ILE A 292 -7.67 11.58 0.34
C ILE A 292 -9.05 11.33 0.97
N GLN A 293 -9.94 10.62 0.27
CA GLN A 293 -11.24 10.19 0.77
C GLN A 293 -11.14 8.98 1.73
N GLY A 294 -10.27 9.03 2.74
CA GLY A 294 -10.28 8.03 3.82
C GLY A 294 -8.93 7.52 4.32
N ALA A 295 -7.81 7.85 3.67
CA ALA A 295 -6.48 7.41 4.14
C ALA A 295 -5.75 8.42 5.03
N GLY A 296 -6.39 9.54 5.36
CA GLY A 296 -5.83 10.55 6.24
C GLY A 296 -4.65 11.28 5.63
N THR A 297 -3.61 11.43 6.44
CA THR A 297 -2.40 12.15 6.07
C THR A 297 -1.38 11.31 5.31
N ASN A 298 -1.72 10.08 4.87
CA ASN A 298 -0.74 9.15 4.28
C ASN A 298 -0.01 9.67 3.04
N PHE A 299 -0.60 10.56 2.23
CA PHE A 299 -0.12 10.86 0.87
C PHE A 299 0.34 12.31 0.66
N GLY A 300 0.46 13.08 1.73
CA GLY A 300 0.97 14.46 1.66
C GLY A 300 0.39 15.37 2.73
N VAL A 301 0.87 16.61 2.72
CA VAL A 301 0.35 17.66 3.62
C VAL A 301 -0.87 18.30 2.96
N VAL A 302 -2.07 17.84 3.32
CA VAL A 302 -3.33 18.41 2.83
C VAL A 302 -3.50 19.82 3.41
N ILE A 303 -3.66 20.81 2.54
CA ILE A 303 -3.85 22.23 2.87
C ILE A 303 -5.33 22.56 3.02
N SER A 304 -6.14 22.06 2.10
CA SER A 304 -7.59 22.26 2.09
C SER A 304 -8.29 21.19 1.26
N VAL A 305 -9.55 20.95 1.56
CA VAL A 305 -10.47 20.13 0.77
C VAL A 305 -11.65 20.96 0.32
N THR A 306 -12.24 20.58 -0.81
CA THR A 306 -13.56 21.02 -1.23
C THR A 306 -14.55 19.94 -0.86
N MET A 307 -15.56 20.27 -0.07
CA MET A 307 -16.62 19.36 0.35
C MET A 307 -17.98 19.77 -0.22
N MET A 308 -18.80 18.79 -0.60
CA MET A 308 -20.23 18.97 -0.83
C MET A 308 -20.91 19.26 0.50
N VAL A 309 -21.68 20.35 0.58
CA VAL A 309 -22.43 20.70 1.80
C VAL A 309 -23.90 20.32 1.67
N VAL A 310 -24.54 20.09 2.81
CA VAL A 310 -25.98 19.81 2.92
C VAL A 310 -26.64 20.92 3.73
N GLU A 311 -27.97 21.02 3.67
CA GLU A 311 -28.71 21.96 4.52
C GLU A 311 -28.67 21.50 5.98
N VAL A 312 -28.56 22.46 6.91
CA VAL A 312 -28.57 22.17 8.36
C VAL A 312 -29.93 21.61 8.74
N PRO A 313 -30.01 20.37 9.26
CA PRO A 313 -31.23 19.91 9.87
C PRO A 313 -31.38 20.50 11.28
N LEU A 314 -32.62 20.69 11.72
CA LEU A 314 -32.91 20.78 13.16
C LEU A 314 -32.75 19.38 13.77
N PHE A 315 -32.10 19.30 14.93
CA PHE A 315 -31.87 18.04 15.62
C PHE A 315 -32.80 17.91 16.81
N LYS A 316 -33.29 16.69 17.01
CA LYS A 316 -33.96 16.28 18.23
C LYS A 316 -33.22 15.11 18.83
N THR A 317 -32.89 15.24 20.12
CA THR A 317 -32.15 14.24 20.89
C THR A 317 -33.05 13.69 21.99
N LEU A 318 -33.07 12.36 22.13
CA LEU A 318 -33.79 11.65 23.17
C LEU A 318 -32.84 10.69 23.87
N ASP A 319 -32.84 10.70 25.21
CA ASP A 319 -31.92 9.89 26.02
C ASP A 319 -32.68 8.92 26.93
N TRP A 320 -32.17 7.69 27.02
CA TRP A 320 -32.60 6.68 27.98
C TRP A 320 -31.40 6.16 28.76
N ILE A 321 -31.60 5.89 30.05
CA ILE A 321 -30.62 5.22 30.91
C ILE A 321 -31.39 4.25 31.78
N THR A 322 -31.01 2.98 31.74
CA THR A 322 -31.65 1.96 32.56
C THR A 322 -31.42 2.24 34.05
N SER A 323 -32.37 1.83 34.90
CA SER A 323 -32.09 1.62 36.32
C SER A 323 -31.00 0.55 36.51
N SER A 324 -30.57 0.28 37.75
CA SER A 324 -29.69 -0.87 38.03
C SER A 324 -30.29 -2.12 37.38
N ALA A 325 -29.57 -2.75 36.46
CA ALA A 325 -30.04 -3.87 35.67
C ALA A 325 -29.08 -5.05 35.84
N SER A 326 -29.61 -6.27 35.85
CA SER A 326 -28.76 -7.48 35.79
C SER A 326 -28.14 -7.61 34.39
N GLN A 327 -27.07 -8.39 34.27
CA GLN A 327 -26.49 -8.71 32.96
C GLN A 327 -27.54 -9.34 32.01
N GLU A 328 -28.45 -10.16 32.52
CA GLU A 328 -29.54 -10.77 31.75
C GLU A 328 -30.55 -9.74 31.21
N GLU A 329 -30.88 -8.72 32.02
CA GLU A 329 -31.76 -7.64 31.59
C GLU A 329 -31.10 -6.78 30.51
N ILE A 330 -29.82 -6.44 30.69
CA ILE A 330 -29.04 -5.71 29.67
C ILE A 330 -28.94 -6.52 28.39
N ALA A 331 -28.71 -7.83 28.48
CA ALA A 331 -28.66 -8.70 27.31
C ALA A 331 -29.98 -8.75 26.54
N THR A 332 -31.10 -8.70 27.26
CA THR A 332 -32.43 -8.65 26.64
C THR A 332 -32.63 -7.31 25.91
N LYS A 333 -32.32 -6.19 26.57
CA LYS A 333 -32.45 -4.85 25.97
C LYS A 333 -31.53 -4.63 24.77
N ILE A 334 -30.30 -5.16 24.79
CA ILE A 334 -29.39 -5.09 23.64
C ILE A 334 -29.96 -5.84 22.44
N ARG A 335 -30.54 -7.03 22.64
CA ARG A 335 -31.17 -7.81 21.56
C ARG A 335 -32.39 -7.10 20.98
N GLU A 336 -33.28 -6.61 21.84
CA GLU A 336 -34.47 -5.86 21.42
C GLU A 336 -34.09 -4.57 20.67
N TYR A 337 -33.04 -3.88 21.13
CA TYR A 337 -32.49 -2.72 20.44
C TYR A 337 -31.92 -3.10 19.07
N GLU A 338 -31.09 -4.15 18.99
CA GLU A 338 -30.54 -4.60 17.70
C GLU A 338 -31.65 -4.97 16.72
N ASP A 339 -32.67 -5.73 17.13
CA ASP A 339 -33.79 -6.14 16.29
C ASP A 339 -34.58 -4.96 15.71
N LEU A 340 -34.60 -3.82 16.41
CA LEU A 340 -35.26 -2.59 15.96
C LEU A 340 -34.47 -1.86 14.86
N THR A 341 -33.13 -1.93 14.91
CA THR A 341 -32.25 -1.08 14.08
C THR A 341 -32.33 -1.29 12.55
N PRO A 342 -32.62 -2.50 11.99
CA PRO A 342 -32.75 -2.72 10.55
C PRO A 342 -34.11 -2.29 9.99
N THR A 343 -35.08 -1.95 10.85
CA THR A 343 -36.43 -1.63 10.39
C THR A 343 -36.44 -0.35 9.56
N ALA A 344 -37.29 -0.29 8.52
CA ALA A 344 -37.43 0.88 7.67
C ALA A 344 -37.82 2.15 8.46
N LYS A 345 -38.49 1.99 9.60
CA LYS A 345 -38.86 3.08 10.52
C LYS A 345 -37.64 3.67 11.24
N PHE A 346 -36.62 2.86 11.53
CA PHE A 346 -35.39 3.27 12.22
C PHE A 346 -34.33 3.88 11.26
N ALA A 347 -34.52 3.74 9.95
CA ALA A 347 -33.58 4.24 8.93
C ALA A 347 -33.37 5.77 8.94
N ALA A 348 -34.31 6.53 9.52
CA ALA A 348 -34.22 7.98 9.64
C ALA A 348 -33.43 8.47 10.87
N PHE A 349 -33.00 7.53 11.73
CA PHE A 349 -32.37 7.82 13.02
C PHE A 349 -30.89 7.43 13.04
N SER A 350 -30.12 8.20 13.79
CA SER A 350 -28.83 7.80 14.32
C SER A 350 -28.99 7.47 15.81
N ALA A 351 -28.19 6.55 16.32
CA ALA A 351 -28.28 6.12 17.71
C ALA A 351 -26.92 5.70 18.24
N ASP A 352 -26.66 6.06 19.49
CA ASP A 352 -25.45 5.69 20.22
C ASP A 352 -25.88 4.96 21.49
N ALA A 353 -25.55 3.68 21.63
CA ALA A 353 -25.76 2.92 22.86
C ALA A 353 -24.46 2.87 23.67
N TYR A 354 -24.52 2.89 25.00
CA TYR A 354 -23.33 2.93 25.84
C TYR A 354 -23.50 2.10 27.11
N LEU A 355 -22.45 1.34 27.44
CA LEU A 355 -22.32 0.51 28.63
C LEU A 355 -21.26 1.12 29.56
N PHE A 356 -21.62 1.31 30.82
CA PHE A 356 -20.75 1.94 31.82
C PHE A 356 -21.14 1.50 33.25
N MET A 357 -20.25 1.77 34.21
CA MET A 357 -20.50 1.57 35.63
C MET A 357 -20.89 2.90 36.29
N GLU A 358 -21.89 2.86 37.18
CA GLU A 358 -22.23 3.95 38.10
C GLU A 358 -22.17 3.41 39.53
N GLY A 359 -21.03 3.62 40.20
CA GLY A 359 -20.68 2.83 41.39
C GLY A 359 -20.59 1.34 41.03
N ASP A 360 -21.16 0.47 41.85
CA ASP A 360 -21.15 -0.98 41.61
C ASP A 360 -22.29 -1.45 40.68
N GLN A 361 -22.97 -0.54 39.98
CA GLN A 361 -24.11 -0.87 39.11
C GLN A 361 -23.76 -0.74 37.63
N LEU A 362 -23.96 -1.82 36.88
CA LEU A 362 -23.90 -1.82 35.42
C LEU A 362 -25.13 -1.11 34.84
N LYS A 363 -24.88 -0.21 33.87
CA LYS A 363 -25.92 0.60 33.21
C LYS A 363 -25.80 0.49 31.70
N LEU A 364 -26.95 0.53 31.03
CA LEU A 364 -27.07 0.73 29.60
C LEU A 364 -27.81 2.04 29.36
N GLY A 365 -27.29 2.89 28.49
CA GLY A 365 -28.07 3.99 27.97
C GLY A 365 -28.02 4.07 26.46
N VAL A 366 -28.99 4.78 25.91
CA VAL A 366 -29.13 4.98 24.47
C VAL A 366 -29.51 6.43 24.23
N THR A 367 -28.78 7.08 23.32
CA THR A 367 -29.12 8.40 22.79
C THR A 367 -29.59 8.24 21.36
N LEU A 368 -30.84 8.62 21.09
CA LEU A 368 -31.42 8.66 19.75
C LEU A 368 -31.36 10.08 19.20
N ILE A 369 -30.92 10.22 17.96
CA ILE A 369 -30.78 11.50 17.28
C ILE A 369 -31.54 11.44 15.97
N CYS A 370 -32.48 12.36 15.79
CA CYS A 370 -33.21 12.52 14.54
C CYS A 370 -33.16 13.94 14.01
N THR A 371 -33.43 14.04 12.71
CA THR A 371 -33.53 15.32 12.00
C THR A 371 -35.01 15.63 11.77
N ASP A 372 -35.40 16.88 11.96
CA ASP A 372 -36.81 17.34 12.01
C ASP A 372 -37.67 16.92 10.79
N GLN A 373 -37.04 16.71 9.62
CA GLN A 373 -37.71 16.18 8.42
C GLN A 373 -38.24 14.74 8.55
N SER A 374 -37.92 14.01 9.63
CA SER A 374 -38.34 12.61 9.83
C SER A 374 -39.66 12.45 10.59
N VAL A 375 -40.24 13.53 11.11
CA VAL A 375 -41.29 13.45 12.12
C VAL A 375 -42.65 13.74 11.51
N HIS A 376 -43.57 12.78 11.54
CA HIS A 376 -44.99 13.06 11.83
C HIS A 376 -45.77 11.79 12.25
N ALA A 377 -45.34 10.57 11.88
CA ALA A 377 -45.97 9.32 12.36
C ALA A 377 -44.97 8.21 12.71
N SER A 378 -44.01 7.90 11.84
CA SER A 378 -43.01 6.84 12.07
C SER A 378 -42.08 7.10 13.26
N SER A 379 -41.80 8.38 13.57
CA SER A 379 -40.94 8.73 14.69
C SER A 379 -41.59 8.47 16.04
N GLN A 380 -42.91 8.65 16.15
CA GLN A 380 -43.60 8.41 17.41
C GLN A 380 -43.66 6.90 17.70
N ASP A 381 -43.82 6.08 16.66
CA ASP A 381 -43.73 4.61 16.79
C ASP A 381 -42.36 4.20 17.33
N VAL A 382 -41.26 4.70 16.75
CA VAL A 382 -39.89 4.38 17.21
C VAL A 382 -39.67 4.83 18.65
N VAL A 383 -40.09 6.04 19.01
CA VAL A 383 -39.98 6.54 20.39
C VAL A 383 -40.79 5.69 21.36
N ASN A 384 -42.00 5.25 20.97
CA ASN A 384 -42.83 4.36 21.79
C ASN A 384 -42.16 2.99 21.97
N THR A 385 -41.61 2.41 20.90
CA THR A 385 -40.86 1.14 21.00
C THR A 385 -39.61 1.28 21.86
N MET A 386 -38.87 2.40 21.75
CA MET A 386 -37.73 2.67 22.63
C MET A 386 -38.18 2.80 24.09
N ARG A 387 -39.35 3.41 24.34
CA ARG A 387 -39.94 3.48 25.68
C ARG A 387 -40.32 2.10 26.23
N ASP A 388 -40.85 1.23 25.38
CA ASP A 388 -41.20 -0.14 25.77
C ASP A 388 -39.94 -0.95 26.17
N ILE A 389 -38.81 -0.72 25.50
CA ILE A 389 -37.53 -1.41 25.77
C ILE A 389 -36.81 -0.82 26.99
N PHE A 390 -36.67 0.51 27.05
CA PHE A 390 -35.79 1.19 28.00
C PHE A 390 -36.51 1.90 29.16
N GLY A 391 -37.83 2.03 29.10
CA GLY A 391 -38.63 2.84 30.03
C GLY A 391 -38.78 4.30 29.57
N ASP A 392 -39.26 5.16 30.47
CA ASP A 392 -39.48 6.57 30.15
C ASP A 392 -38.19 7.30 29.76
N GLU A 393 -38.29 8.18 28.76
CA GLU A 393 -37.18 9.03 28.34
C GLU A 393 -36.71 9.95 29.47
N LYS A 394 -35.39 10.07 29.64
CA LYS A 394 -34.77 10.93 30.66
C LYS A 394 -34.78 12.40 30.24
N SER A 395 -34.59 12.66 28.95
CA SER A 395 -34.56 14.01 28.37
C SER A 395 -34.99 13.99 26.92
N ILE A 396 -35.67 15.06 26.51
CA ILE A 396 -35.96 15.40 25.11
C ILE A 396 -35.48 16.83 24.88
N THR A 397 -34.61 17.04 23.90
CA THR A 397 -34.08 18.36 23.58
C THR A 397 -34.11 18.60 22.08
N ASP A 398 -34.74 19.70 21.67
CA ASP A 398 -34.64 20.24 20.31
C ASP A 398 -33.48 21.23 20.27
N GLN A 399 -32.56 21.06 19.31
CA GLN A 399 -31.33 21.84 19.26
C GLN A 399 -30.75 21.98 17.85
N THR A 400 -29.95 23.03 17.66
CA THR A 400 -29.11 23.19 16.47
C THR A 400 -27.92 22.23 16.51
N GLU A 401 -27.26 21.98 15.38
CA GLU A 401 -26.03 21.18 15.37
C GLU A 401 -24.92 21.77 16.27
N GLU A 402 -24.79 23.11 16.27
CA GLU A 402 -23.85 23.80 17.14
C GLU A 402 -24.15 23.50 18.61
N ASN A 403 -25.43 23.59 19.01
CA ASN A 403 -25.84 23.27 20.36
C ASN A 403 -25.66 21.78 20.65
N LEU A 404 -25.96 20.87 19.71
CA LEU A 404 -25.71 19.44 19.89
C LEU A 404 -24.24 19.14 20.17
N LEU A 405 -23.32 19.76 19.43
CA LEU A 405 -21.87 19.60 19.62
C LEU A 405 -21.36 20.26 20.91
N ARG A 406 -22.00 21.35 21.37
CA ARG A 406 -21.62 22.07 22.61
C ARG A 406 -22.25 21.46 23.85
N SER A 407 -23.48 20.96 23.70
CA SER A 407 -24.23 20.27 24.72
C SER A 407 -23.48 19.00 25.07
N ALA A 408 -23.25 18.80 26.35
CA ALA A 408 -22.62 17.58 26.79
C ALA A 408 -23.59 16.42 26.53
N THR A 409 -23.40 15.63 25.47
CA THR A 409 -24.04 14.29 25.40
C THR A 409 -23.71 13.56 26.69
N PHE A 410 -24.58 12.65 27.16
CA PHE A 410 -24.38 11.99 28.46
C PHE A 410 -22.96 11.44 28.63
N MET A 411 -22.39 10.82 27.58
CA MET A 411 -20.99 10.35 27.56
C MET A 411 -19.92 11.43 27.68
N SER A 412 -20.16 12.65 27.20
CA SER A 412 -19.19 13.74 27.36
C SER A 412 -19.07 14.24 28.82
N THR A 413 -20.05 13.95 29.69
CA THR A 413 -19.96 14.27 31.14
C THR A 413 -18.83 13.49 31.82
N PHE A 414 -18.53 12.28 31.36
CA PHE A 414 -17.39 11.48 31.82
C PHE A 414 -16.04 12.17 31.55
N HIS A 415 -15.99 13.05 30.56
CA HIS A 415 -14.82 13.85 30.17
C HIS A 415 -14.79 15.25 30.82
N ASP A 416 -15.64 15.53 31.82
CA ASP A 416 -15.89 16.87 32.38
C ASP A 416 -16.46 17.86 31.34
N GLY A 417 -17.21 17.35 30.36
CA GLY A 417 -17.74 18.12 29.24
C GLY A 417 -16.68 18.48 28.19
N HIS A 418 -17.05 19.32 27.22
CA HIS A 418 -16.13 19.71 26.14
C HIS A 418 -15.08 20.77 26.53
N ASP A 419 -15.30 21.43 27.68
CA ASP A 419 -14.43 22.48 28.26
C ASP A 419 -13.53 21.95 29.40
N GLY A 420 -13.70 20.69 29.81
CA GLY A 420 -12.96 20.04 30.89
C GLY A 420 -11.53 19.68 30.52
N GLY A 421 -10.56 20.48 30.96
CA GLY A 421 -9.12 20.19 30.81
C GLY A 421 -8.55 19.20 31.84
N LYS A 422 -9.38 18.51 32.62
CA LYS A 422 -8.93 17.78 33.82
C LYS A 422 -8.81 16.26 33.65
N LYS A 423 -9.26 15.72 32.51
CA LYS A 423 -9.24 14.29 32.21
C LYS A 423 -8.53 13.98 30.90
N SER A 424 -8.01 12.76 30.82
CA SER A 424 -7.32 12.17 29.68
C SER A 424 -8.06 10.91 29.25
N ALA A 425 -8.00 10.61 27.95
CA ALA A 425 -8.69 9.47 27.38
C ALA A 425 -7.82 8.76 26.34
N PHE A 426 -8.00 7.46 26.26
CA PHE A 426 -7.44 6.58 25.24
C PHE A 426 -8.55 5.70 24.71
N LYS A 427 -8.61 5.52 23.38
CA LYS A 427 -9.66 4.72 22.77
C LYS A 427 -9.19 3.97 21.54
N ARG A 428 -9.87 2.86 21.27
CA ARG A 428 -9.73 2.06 20.06
C ARG A 428 -11.12 1.57 19.67
N SER A 429 -11.30 1.36 18.36
CA SER A 429 -12.62 1.08 17.81
C SER A 429 -12.57 -0.07 16.81
N VAL A 430 -13.46 -1.04 17.00
CA VAL A 430 -13.69 -2.15 16.07
C VAL A 430 -15.08 -2.04 15.47
N PHE A 431 -15.27 -2.59 14.28
CA PHE A 431 -16.57 -2.65 13.62
C PHE A 431 -17.19 -4.04 13.80
N LEU A 432 -18.48 -4.07 14.15
CA LEU A 432 -19.27 -5.26 14.42
C LEU A 432 -20.49 -5.28 13.46
N ASN A 433 -20.89 -6.47 13.01
CA ASN A 433 -22.11 -6.66 12.23
C ASN A 433 -23.35 -6.95 13.09
N SER A 434 -23.14 -7.35 14.35
CA SER A 434 -24.18 -7.71 15.30
C SER A 434 -23.64 -7.56 16.72
N ILE A 435 -24.51 -7.25 17.68
CA ILE A 435 -24.18 -7.07 19.10
C ILE A 435 -24.98 -8.01 20.02
N GLY A 436 -25.93 -8.76 19.46
CA GLY A 436 -27.00 -9.47 20.16
C GLY A 436 -26.67 -10.91 20.52
N SER A 437 -25.50 -11.41 20.08
CA SER A 437 -25.06 -12.76 20.43
C SER A 437 -24.66 -12.83 21.90
N GLU A 438 -25.15 -13.85 22.61
CA GLU A 438 -24.91 -14.01 24.05
C GLU A 438 -23.41 -13.98 24.43
N PRO A 439 -22.49 -14.66 23.72
CA PRO A 439 -21.06 -14.60 24.05
C PRO A 439 -20.46 -13.19 23.95
N LEU A 440 -20.95 -12.39 23.00
CA LEU A 440 -20.47 -11.02 22.79
C LEU A 440 -21.02 -10.10 23.87
N ILE A 441 -22.32 -10.19 24.19
CA ILE A 441 -22.93 -9.37 25.24
C ILE A 441 -22.24 -9.64 26.57
N THR A 442 -22.10 -10.91 26.95
CA THR A 442 -21.41 -11.32 28.18
C THR A 442 -19.99 -10.75 28.20
N HIS A 443 -19.28 -10.80 27.07
CA HIS A 443 -17.96 -10.21 26.98
C HIS A 443 -17.95 -8.67 27.16
N LEU A 444 -18.91 -7.95 26.58
CA LEU A 444 -19.04 -6.50 26.70
C LEU A 444 -19.38 -6.08 28.14
N THR A 445 -20.30 -6.78 28.80
CA THR A 445 -20.70 -6.48 30.18
C THR A 445 -19.56 -6.78 31.16
N GLU A 446 -18.92 -7.95 31.06
CA GLU A 446 -17.75 -8.30 31.88
C GLU A 446 -16.59 -7.32 31.67
N ALA A 447 -16.39 -6.84 30.43
CA ALA A 447 -15.33 -5.88 30.13
C ALA A 447 -15.55 -4.54 30.85
N VAL A 448 -16.79 -4.06 30.91
CA VAL A 448 -17.17 -2.81 31.61
C VAL A 448 -17.09 -2.97 33.12
N GLU A 449 -17.54 -4.10 33.67
CA GLU A 449 -17.41 -4.40 35.11
C GLU A 449 -15.95 -4.52 35.55
N ALA A 450 -15.08 -5.05 34.68
CA ALA A 450 -13.64 -5.16 34.93
C ALA A 450 -12.86 -3.88 34.58
N ALA A 451 -13.55 -2.77 34.26
CA ALA A 451 -12.89 -1.52 33.93
C ALA A 451 -12.09 -0.97 35.11
N PRO A 452 -10.98 -0.25 34.87
CA PRO A 452 -10.09 0.19 35.94
C PRO A 452 -10.68 1.29 36.82
N ASN A 453 -11.74 1.96 36.37
CA ASN A 453 -12.54 2.93 37.12
C ASN A 453 -13.85 3.23 36.37
N ASP A 454 -14.81 3.82 37.08
CA ASP A 454 -16.16 4.15 36.59
C ASP A 454 -16.18 5.22 35.48
N LEU A 455 -15.05 5.83 35.13
CA LEU A 455 -15.00 6.76 34.00
C LEU A 455 -14.87 6.04 32.65
N CYS A 456 -14.49 4.77 32.65
CA CYS A 456 -14.28 3.98 31.44
C CYS A 456 -15.61 3.39 30.95
N TYR A 457 -15.80 3.34 29.63
CA TYR A 457 -17.05 2.88 29.03
C TYR A 457 -16.83 2.24 27.65
N ILE A 458 -17.87 1.54 27.18
CA ILE A 458 -17.97 1.03 25.80
C ILE A 458 -19.16 1.72 25.12
N GLU A 459 -18.93 2.26 23.94
CA GLU A 459 -19.94 2.93 23.11
C GLU A 459 -20.14 2.14 21.82
N LEU A 460 -21.40 1.94 21.44
CA LEU A 460 -21.87 1.21 20.26
C LEU A 460 -22.60 2.21 19.34
N VAL A 461 -21.84 2.81 18.44
CA VAL A 461 -22.35 3.79 17.47
C VAL A 461 -23.02 3.06 16.32
N LEU A 462 -24.29 3.37 16.05
CA LEU A 462 -25.04 2.73 14.99
C LEU A 462 -24.53 3.15 13.59
N GLY A 463 -24.19 2.15 12.79
CA GLY A 463 -23.60 2.19 11.45
C GLY A 463 -24.60 2.03 10.31
N GLY A 464 -24.26 1.31 9.24
CA GLY A 464 -25.20 1.06 8.13
C GLY A 464 -25.71 2.31 7.39
N GLY A 465 -26.94 2.26 6.88
CA GLY A 465 -27.56 3.37 6.17
C GLY A 465 -26.79 3.81 4.92
N GLN A 466 -26.51 5.10 4.78
CA GLN A 466 -25.74 5.64 3.66
C GLN A 466 -24.28 5.19 3.67
N ILE A 467 -23.72 4.82 4.84
CA ILE A 467 -22.34 4.31 4.95
C ILE A 467 -22.20 3.01 4.15
N SER A 468 -23.15 2.08 4.31
CA SER A 468 -23.11 0.77 3.64
C SER A 468 -23.55 0.79 2.18
N ARG A 469 -24.23 1.87 1.74
CA ARG A 469 -24.60 2.07 0.32
C ARG A 469 -23.42 2.45 -0.56
N VAL A 470 -22.38 3.06 0.01
CA VAL A 470 -21.14 3.37 -0.72
C VAL A 470 -20.30 2.10 -0.86
N ALA A 471 -19.92 1.75 -2.08
CA ALA A 471 -19.13 0.54 -2.32
C ALA A 471 -17.78 0.60 -1.58
N PRO A 472 -17.28 -0.50 -0.98
CA PRO A 472 -15.99 -0.56 -0.29
C PRO A 472 -14.81 -0.02 -1.12
N SER A 473 -14.83 -0.20 -2.44
CA SER A 473 -13.76 0.27 -3.33
C SER A 473 -13.90 1.73 -3.79
N ALA A 474 -15.02 2.39 -3.50
CA ALA A 474 -15.32 3.74 -4.03
C ALA A 474 -14.41 4.83 -3.46
N THR A 475 -13.89 4.64 -2.25
CA THR A 475 -13.01 5.58 -1.55
C THR A 475 -11.93 4.81 -0.81
N ALA A 476 -10.87 5.47 -0.31
CA ALA A 476 -9.88 4.82 0.54
C ALA A 476 -10.46 4.20 1.82
N PHE A 477 -11.52 4.77 2.38
CA PHE A 477 -12.25 4.16 3.49
C PHE A 477 -13.00 2.90 3.01
N GLY A 478 -12.36 1.73 3.17
CA GLY A 478 -12.88 0.45 2.68
C GLY A 478 -13.83 -0.28 3.63
N CYS A 479 -13.81 0.07 4.91
CA CYS A 479 -14.58 -0.62 5.96
C CYS A 479 -16.04 -0.13 5.96
N ARG A 480 -16.86 -0.56 4.98
CA ARG A 480 -18.24 -0.06 4.78
C ARG A 480 -19.33 -1.00 5.31
N ASN A 481 -19.03 -2.27 5.48
CA ASN A 481 -19.99 -3.32 5.80
C ASN A 481 -19.98 -3.64 7.30
N TRP A 482 -20.62 -2.77 8.10
CA TRP A 482 -20.78 -2.92 9.54
C TRP A 482 -22.03 -2.19 10.03
N GLU A 483 -22.62 -2.70 11.11
CA GLU A 483 -23.82 -2.14 11.75
C GLU A 483 -23.51 -1.39 13.04
N PHE A 484 -22.41 -1.72 13.73
CA PHE A 484 -22.01 -1.02 14.95
C PHE A 484 -20.51 -0.72 14.96
N ALA A 485 -20.13 0.51 15.26
CA ALA A 485 -18.77 0.82 15.67
C ALA A 485 -18.69 0.72 17.19
N CYS A 486 -17.93 -0.27 17.69
CA CYS A 486 -17.70 -0.49 19.10
C CYS A 486 -16.43 0.25 19.53
N VAL A 487 -16.62 1.36 20.23
CA VAL A 487 -15.59 2.27 20.72
C VAL A 487 -15.34 1.98 22.20
N VAL A 488 -14.15 1.46 22.52
CA VAL A 488 -13.74 1.20 23.91
C VAL A 488 -12.92 2.39 24.39
N THR A 489 -13.39 3.09 25.42
CA THR A 489 -12.76 4.34 25.90
C THR A 489 -12.31 4.21 27.35
N GLY A 490 -11.00 4.24 27.57
CA GLY A 490 -10.40 4.34 28.90
C GLY A 490 -10.17 5.80 29.28
N ILE A 491 -10.58 6.20 30.48
CA ILE A 491 -10.49 7.58 30.98
C ILE A 491 -9.81 7.63 32.35
N TRP A 492 -9.01 8.66 32.58
CA TRP A 492 -8.37 8.93 33.87
C TRP A 492 -8.16 10.43 34.13
N PRO A 493 -8.08 10.88 35.40
CA PRO A 493 -7.74 12.26 35.75
C PRO A 493 -6.30 12.65 35.37
N ARG A 494 -6.07 13.89 34.91
CA ARG A 494 -4.73 14.42 34.52
C ARG A 494 -3.80 14.66 35.69
N ASP A 495 -4.34 14.98 36.86
CA ASP A 495 -3.56 15.28 38.06
C ASP A 495 -2.74 14.07 38.56
N ASN A 496 -3.02 12.89 37.98
CA ASN A 496 -2.39 11.60 38.22
C ASN A 496 -1.48 11.16 37.05
N GLU A 497 -0.89 12.10 36.30
CA GLU A 497 -0.12 11.88 35.06
C GLU A 497 1.19 11.07 35.20
N THR A 498 1.54 10.62 36.41
CA THR A 498 2.64 9.66 36.67
C THR A 498 2.18 8.31 37.24
N SER A 499 0.87 8.01 37.22
CA SER A 499 0.30 6.88 37.96
C SER A 499 -0.05 5.66 37.10
N ALA A 500 0.10 4.47 37.69
CA ALA A 500 -0.33 3.17 37.17
C ALA A 500 -1.77 3.11 36.60
N MET A 501 -2.61 4.12 36.84
CA MET A 501 -3.98 4.19 36.33
C MET A 501 -4.02 4.38 34.80
N SER A 502 -3.17 5.23 34.24
CA SER A 502 -3.13 5.47 32.78
C SER A 502 -2.72 4.22 32.01
N GLU A 503 -1.71 3.51 32.50
CA GLU A 503 -1.27 2.22 31.95
C GLU A 503 -2.38 1.17 32.04
N ARG A 504 -3.05 1.04 33.19
CA ARG A 504 -4.19 0.12 33.36
C ARG A 504 -5.34 0.44 32.41
N ALA A 505 -5.66 1.72 32.19
CA ALA A 505 -6.71 2.13 31.25
C ALA A 505 -6.34 1.80 29.81
N VAL A 506 -5.11 2.10 29.38
CA VAL A 506 -4.61 1.75 28.04
C VAL A 506 -4.59 0.23 27.84
N ASP A 507 -4.08 -0.53 28.81
CA ASP A 507 -4.02 -1.98 28.73
C ASP A 507 -5.41 -2.62 28.77
N TRP A 508 -6.34 -2.08 29.55
CA TRP A 508 -7.75 -2.49 29.53
C TRP A 508 -8.35 -2.31 28.13
N VAL A 509 -8.19 -1.14 27.50
CA VAL A 509 -8.67 -0.90 26.13
C VAL A 509 -8.10 -1.94 25.16
N TYR A 510 -6.79 -2.18 25.17
CA TYR A 510 -6.18 -3.18 24.30
C TYR A 510 -6.66 -4.60 24.57
N ASN A 511 -6.84 -4.98 25.83
CA ASN A 511 -7.31 -6.30 26.21
C ASN A 511 -8.74 -6.56 25.74
N VAL A 512 -9.63 -5.58 25.89
CA VAL A 512 -11.01 -5.66 25.39
C VAL A 512 -11.00 -5.74 23.87
N ILE A 513 -10.27 -4.86 23.18
CA ILE A 513 -10.19 -4.87 21.71
C ILE A 513 -9.69 -6.21 21.18
N LYS A 514 -8.62 -6.75 21.76
CA LYS A 514 -8.07 -8.05 21.37
C LYS A 514 -9.09 -9.18 21.50
N LYS A 515 -9.91 -9.15 22.54
CA LYS A 515 -10.98 -10.13 22.75
C LYS A 515 -12.17 -9.91 21.81
N LEU A 516 -12.44 -8.67 21.38
CA LEU A 516 -13.48 -8.35 20.40
C LEU A 516 -13.10 -8.73 18.96
N LEU A 517 -11.81 -8.85 18.63
CA LEU A 517 -11.33 -9.13 17.27
C LEU A 517 -12.03 -10.31 16.56
N PRO A 518 -12.31 -11.46 17.19
CA PRO A 518 -13.00 -12.59 16.54
C PRO A 518 -14.43 -12.27 16.06
N TRP A 519 -15.10 -11.30 16.70
CA TRP A 519 -16.43 -10.82 16.29
C TRP A 519 -16.37 -9.58 15.39
N SER A 520 -15.20 -8.93 15.32
CA SER A 520 -15.01 -7.76 14.48
C SER A 520 -14.87 -8.12 13.01
N CYS A 521 -15.44 -7.30 12.14
CA CYS A 521 -15.18 -7.39 10.70
C CYS A 521 -13.98 -6.55 10.28
N GLU A 522 -13.79 -5.36 10.87
CA GLU A 522 -12.74 -4.41 10.52
C GLU A 522 -12.42 -3.48 11.72
N VAL A 523 -11.44 -2.59 11.58
CA VAL A 523 -10.97 -1.65 12.62
C VAL A 523 -11.07 -0.21 12.11
N TYR A 524 -11.37 0.75 12.99
CA TYR A 524 -11.42 2.15 12.58
C TYR A 524 -10.02 2.81 12.59
N ALA A 525 -9.49 3.12 11.40
CA ALA A 525 -8.17 3.70 11.21
C ALA A 525 -7.90 5.00 12.00
N THR A 526 -8.92 5.83 12.22
CA THR A 526 -8.79 7.14 12.90
C THR A 526 -8.35 7.01 14.36
N ASP A 527 -8.71 5.91 15.01
CA ASP A 527 -8.41 5.68 16.42
C ASP A 527 -7.10 4.92 16.63
N LEU A 528 -6.38 4.56 15.56
CA LEU A 528 -5.07 3.93 15.65
C LEU A 528 -3.96 4.96 15.90
N GLY A 529 -2.87 4.49 16.50
CA GLY A 529 -1.67 5.24 16.80
C GLY A 529 -0.40 4.49 16.34
N PRO A 530 0.79 5.04 16.65
CA PRO A 530 2.07 4.41 16.35
C PRO A 530 2.50 3.38 17.41
N ASP A 531 1.62 3.00 18.35
CA ASP A 531 1.89 1.93 19.30
C ASP A 531 2.09 0.61 18.54
N PRO A 532 3.15 -0.17 18.83
CA PRO A 532 3.40 -1.44 18.14
C PRO A 532 2.21 -2.42 18.18
N ARG A 533 1.37 -2.36 19.22
CA ARG A 533 0.15 -3.17 19.36
C ARG A 533 -0.88 -2.86 18.27
N ASP A 534 -0.91 -1.63 17.75
CA ASP A 534 -1.81 -1.24 16.67
C ASP A 534 -1.38 -1.80 15.31
N THR A 535 -0.15 -2.32 15.16
CA THR A 535 0.33 -2.87 13.88
C THR A 535 -0.57 -4.00 13.37
N ALA A 536 -1.02 -4.89 14.27
CA ALA A 536 -1.92 -5.98 13.91
C ALA A 536 -3.34 -5.46 13.59
N LEU A 537 -3.80 -4.44 14.32
CA LEU A 537 -5.10 -3.81 14.09
C LEU A 537 -5.15 -3.06 12.75
N ALA A 538 -4.05 -2.41 12.37
CA ALA A 538 -3.92 -1.65 11.14
C ALA A 538 -4.09 -2.51 9.88
N ALA A 539 -3.84 -3.82 9.96
CA ALA A 539 -4.12 -4.74 8.86
C ALA A 539 -5.61 -4.80 8.47
N HIS A 540 -6.50 -4.39 9.39
CA HIS A 540 -7.96 -4.36 9.25
C HIS A 540 -8.50 -2.93 9.16
N ALA A 541 -7.65 -1.92 8.94
CA ALA A 541 -8.04 -0.51 8.99
C ALA A 541 -8.64 0.02 7.67
N PHE A 542 -8.38 -0.69 6.57
CA PHE A 542 -8.76 -0.26 5.21
C PHE A 542 -9.48 -1.35 4.40
N GLY A 543 -9.80 -2.49 5.02
CA GLY A 543 -10.34 -3.67 4.33
C GLY A 543 -9.49 -4.06 3.11
N THR A 544 -10.15 -4.38 2.00
CA THR A 544 -9.49 -4.79 0.74
C THR A 544 -8.67 -3.68 0.06
N ASN A 545 -8.77 -2.43 0.53
CA ASN A 545 -8.07 -1.29 -0.07
C ASN A 545 -6.64 -1.11 0.43
N GLY A 546 -6.25 -1.76 1.54
CA GLY A 546 -4.94 -1.60 2.18
C GLY A 546 -3.74 -1.78 1.22
N PRO A 547 -3.68 -2.86 0.41
CA PRO A 547 -2.60 -3.06 -0.55
C PRO A 547 -2.51 -1.96 -1.63
N ARG A 548 -3.65 -1.48 -2.15
CA ARG A 548 -3.69 -0.36 -3.10
C ARG A 548 -3.11 0.92 -2.47
N LEU A 549 -3.49 1.21 -1.23
CA LEU A 549 -2.97 2.35 -0.47
C LEU A 549 -1.46 2.24 -0.23
N ALA A 550 -0.95 1.04 0.09
CA ALA A 550 0.47 0.83 0.29
C ALA A 550 1.28 1.07 -1.00
N ARG A 551 0.73 0.73 -2.18
CA ARG A 551 1.39 1.02 -3.47
C ARG A 551 1.41 2.51 -3.76
N LEU A 552 0.30 3.19 -3.49
CA LEU A 552 0.23 4.65 -3.59
C LEU A 552 1.22 5.33 -2.65
N LYS A 553 1.45 4.77 -1.46
CA LYS A 553 2.39 5.32 -0.48
C LYS A 553 3.82 5.24 -1.02
N GLN A 554 4.20 4.13 -1.64
CA GLN A 554 5.49 4.00 -2.32
C GLN A 554 5.66 4.97 -3.50
N LYS A 555 4.57 5.28 -4.22
CA LYS A 555 4.57 6.23 -5.34
C LYS A 555 4.69 7.68 -4.89
N TRP A 556 3.93 8.07 -3.86
CA TRP A 556 3.73 9.46 -3.43
C TRP A 556 4.58 9.89 -2.23
N ASP A 557 5.12 8.94 -1.47
CA ASP A 557 6.06 9.16 -0.35
C ASP A 557 7.16 8.08 -0.34
N PRO A 558 8.00 8.02 -1.40
CA PRO A 558 9.00 6.96 -1.57
C PRO A 558 10.10 6.96 -0.49
N LEU A 559 10.32 8.10 0.18
CA LEU A 559 11.29 8.23 1.28
C LEU A 559 10.65 8.01 2.65
N ASN A 560 9.35 7.71 2.71
CA ASN A 560 8.59 7.54 3.94
C ASN A 560 8.74 8.74 4.89
N VAL A 561 8.65 9.95 4.34
CA VAL A 561 8.74 11.23 5.06
C VAL A 561 7.62 11.30 6.11
N LEU A 562 6.39 10.92 5.74
CA LEU A 562 5.30 10.78 6.70
C LEU A 562 5.29 9.34 7.25
N ALA A 563 6.28 9.03 8.09
CA ALA A 563 6.52 7.70 8.65
C ALA A 563 5.52 7.27 9.75
N TYR A 564 4.85 8.24 10.38
CA TYR A 564 4.03 8.02 11.57
C TYR A 564 2.54 8.23 11.27
N THR A 565 2.09 7.87 10.08
CA THR A 565 0.67 7.85 9.71
C THR A 565 0.03 6.53 10.13
N CYS A 566 -1.29 6.37 9.92
CA CYS A 566 -1.93 5.07 10.11
C CYS A 566 -1.17 4.01 9.29
N PRO A 567 -0.67 2.93 9.92
CA PRO A 567 0.15 1.95 9.23
C PRO A 567 -0.58 1.34 8.03
N LEU A 568 0.17 1.15 6.95
CA LEU A 568 -0.30 0.46 5.75
C LEU A 568 0.35 -0.93 5.67
N PRO A 569 -0.30 -1.93 5.04
CA PRO A 569 0.27 -3.26 4.89
C PRO A 569 1.67 -3.21 4.26
N ASP A 570 2.61 -3.98 4.83
CA ASP A 570 3.95 -4.05 4.27
C ASP A 570 3.92 -4.79 2.92
N LEU A 571 4.13 -4.05 1.82
CA LEU A 571 4.26 -4.64 0.49
C LEU A 571 5.54 -5.49 0.33
N LYS A 572 6.45 -5.50 1.33
CA LYS A 572 7.50 -6.52 1.44
C LYS A 572 6.95 -7.91 1.77
N MET A 573 5.63 -8.10 1.77
CA MET A 573 4.99 -9.39 1.57
C MET A 573 5.77 -10.20 0.54
N LYS A 574 6.14 -11.42 0.95
CA LYS A 574 6.75 -12.39 0.05
C LYS A 574 5.86 -12.50 -1.19
N PRO A 575 6.44 -12.48 -2.40
CA PRO A 575 5.67 -12.33 -3.63
C PRO A 575 4.47 -13.27 -3.64
N GLU A 576 3.27 -12.72 -3.82
CA GLU A 576 2.08 -13.53 -4.05
C GLU A 576 2.22 -14.13 -5.46
N ILE A 577 2.29 -15.45 -5.52
CA ILE A 577 2.64 -16.21 -6.72
C ILE A 577 1.42 -16.98 -7.17
N ILE A 578 1.10 -16.84 -8.45
CA ILE A 578 0.06 -17.64 -9.09
C ILE A 578 0.69 -18.56 -10.13
N PHE A 579 0.36 -19.85 -10.07
CA PHE A 579 0.60 -20.78 -11.15
C PHE A 579 -0.68 -20.87 -12.00
N LEU A 580 -0.64 -20.25 -13.19
CA LEU A 580 -1.71 -20.32 -14.18
C LEU A 580 -1.56 -21.56 -15.05
N VAL A 581 -2.51 -22.48 -14.94
CA VAL A 581 -2.45 -23.76 -15.66
C VAL A 581 -3.17 -23.71 -17.00
N THR A 582 -2.44 -24.03 -18.08
CA THR A 582 -2.91 -23.94 -19.49
C THR A 582 -2.25 -24.99 -20.43
N GLY A 583 -2.76 -25.20 -21.63
CA GLY A 583 -2.12 -26.10 -22.61
C GLY A 583 -2.51 -27.59 -22.52
N SER A 584 -1.70 -28.43 -23.18
CA SER A 584 -2.08 -29.79 -23.62
C SER A 584 -2.42 -30.78 -22.49
N SER A 585 -3.27 -31.77 -22.79
CA SER A 585 -3.63 -32.82 -21.82
C SER A 585 -2.56 -33.87 -21.63
N GLY A 586 -2.58 -34.56 -20.49
CA GLY A 586 -1.79 -35.76 -20.25
C GLY A 586 -0.31 -35.52 -19.93
N VAL A 587 0.16 -34.27 -19.98
CA VAL A 587 1.55 -33.90 -19.64
C VAL A 587 1.77 -33.69 -18.14
N GLY A 588 0.70 -33.67 -17.32
CA GLY A 588 0.79 -33.50 -15.87
C GLY A 588 1.06 -32.07 -15.38
N LYS A 589 0.66 -31.06 -16.17
CA LYS A 589 0.86 -29.63 -15.81
C LYS A 589 0.18 -29.19 -14.51
N ASP A 590 -1.03 -29.68 -14.23
CA ASP A 590 -1.78 -29.35 -13.01
C ASP A 590 -1.04 -29.92 -11.78
N TYR A 591 -0.53 -31.15 -11.91
CA TYR A 591 0.32 -31.80 -10.92
C TYR A 591 1.63 -31.02 -10.69
N CYS A 592 2.36 -30.65 -11.75
CA CYS A 592 3.59 -29.88 -11.61
C CYS A 592 3.37 -28.52 -10.93
N ALA A 593 2.32 -27.79 -11.34
CA ALA A 593 1.94 -26.52 -10.73
C ALA A 593 1.62 -26.68 -9.23
N GLN A 594 0.92 -27.75 -8.85
CA GLN A 594 0.59 -28.01 -7.45
C GLN A 594 1.82 -28.35 -6.61
N VAL A 595 2.74 -29.18 -7.14
CA VAL A 595 4.01 -29.48 -6.48
C VAL A 595 4.82 -28.19 -6.28
N TRP A 596 5.00 -27.37 -7.33
CA TRP A 596 5.73 -26.11 -7.21
C TRP A 596 5.10 -25.12 -6.23
N ALA A 597 3.77 -24.98 -6.24
CA ALA A 597 3.07 -24.14 -5.26
C ALA A 597 3.34 -24.63 -3.83
N ASN A 598 3.34 -25.95 -3.59
CA ASN A 598 3.67 -26.52 -2.29
C ASN A 598 5.15 -26.31 -1.91
N THR A 599 6.09 -26.50 -2.85
CA THR A 599 7.52 -26.21 -2.66
C THR A 599 7.73 -24.75 -2.21
N PHE A 600 7.01 -23.82 -2.84
CA PHE A 600 7.09 -22.39 -2.55
C PHE A 600 6.50 -22.05 -1.17
N LYS A 601 5.35 -22.62 -0.82
CA LYS A 601 4.76 -22.50 0.52
C LYS A 601 5.70 -23.00 1.62
N LYS A 602 6.38 -24.14 1.42
CA LYS A 602 7.38 -24.67 2.36
C LYS A 602 8.57 -23.72 2.57
N ARG A 603 8.88 -22.89 1.58
CA ARG A 603 9.93 -21.84 1.64
C ARG A 603 9.37 -20.49 2.13
N GLY A 604 8.10 -20.49 2.54
CA GLY A 604 7.40 -19.38 3.14
C GLY A 604 6.78 -18.39 2.16
N PHE A 605 6.71 -18.66 0.86
CA PHE A 605 6.01 -17.81 -0.10
C PHE A 605 4.49 -18.08 -0.11
N PHE A 606 3.68 -17.07 -0.45
CA PHE A 606 2.26 -17.28 -0.76
C PHE A 606 2.13 -17.72 -2.22
N ALA A 607 1.68 -18.96 -2.45
CA ALA A 607 1.54 -19.52 -3.79
C ALA A 607 0.18 -20.19 -3.99
N THR A 608 -0.51 -19.88 -5.08
CA THR A 608 -1.79 -20.50 -5.44
C THR A 608 -1.75 -21.05 -6.87
N VAL A 609 -2.61 -22.03 -7.16
CA VAL A 609 -2.76 -22.61 -8.50
C VAL A 609 -4.15 -22.24 -9.00
N LYS A 610 -4.23 -21.66 -10.20
CA LYS A 610 -5.49 -21.27 -10.83
C LYS A 610 -5.50 -21.76 -12.28
N SER A 611 -6.68 -22.12 -12.79
CA SER A 611 -6.84 -22.49 -14.19
C SER A 611 -7.43 -21.33 -14.97
N ILE A 612 -6.79 -20.92 -16.07
CA ILE A 612 -7.33 -19.87 -16.95
C ILE A 612 -8.69 -20.27 -17.57
N SER A 613 -8.90 -21.58 -17.74
CA SER A 613 -10.16 -22.13 -18.25
C SER A 613 -11.31 -22.13 -17.25
N ALA A 614 -11.11 -21.65 -16.01
CA ALA A 614 -12.15 -21.65 -14.99
C ALA A 614 -13.37 -20.81 -15.40
N ALA A 615 -13.14 -19.63 -15.98
CA ALA A 615 -14.21 -18.75 -16.48
C ALA A 615 -15.01 -19.43 -17.60
N THR A 616 -14.32 -19.94 -18.63
CA THR A 616 -14.97 -20.68 -19.74
C THR A 616 -15.76 -21.89 -19.27
N LYS A 617 -15.27 -22.64 -18.27
CA LYS A 617 -16.00 -23.78 -17.70
C LYS A 617 -17.29 -23.34 -17.02
N GLN A 618 -17.28 -22.23 -16.30
CA GLN A 618 -18.49 -21.70 -15.66
C GLN A 618 -19.53 -21.29 -16.71
N GLU A 619 -19.09 -20.59 -17.76
CA GLU A 619 -19.96 -20.17 -18.85
C GLU A 619 -20.51 -21.35 -19.66
N TYR A 620 -19.68 -22.34 -19.97
CA TYR A 620 -20.09 -23.57 -20.64
C TYR A 620 -21.07 -24.38 -19.79
N ALA A 621 -20.83 -24.48 -18.48
CA ALA A 621 -21.72 -25.16 -17.56
C ALA A 621 -23.09 -24.48 -17.50
N ALA A 622 -23.13 -23.14 -17.43
CA ALA A 622 -24.37 -22.38 -17.46
C ALA A 622 -25.12 -22.50 -18.80
N ALA A 623 -24.40 -22.49 -19.93
CA ALA A 623 -25.01 -22.58 -21.27
C ALA A 623 -25.60 -23.95 -21.60
N HIS A 624 -25.22 -25.00 -20.87
CA HIS A 624 -25.64 -26.39 -21.12
C HIS A 624 -26.25 -27.07 -19.90
N ASP A 625 -26.59 -26.29 -18.87
CA ASP A 625 -27.17 -26.76 -17.61
C ASP A 625 -26.40 -27.94 -16.97
N LEU A 626 -25.07 -27.81 -16.95
CA LEU A 626 -24.14 -28.81 -16.40
C LEU A 626 -23.65 -28.40 -15.00
N ASP A 627 -23.26 -29.40 -14.21
CA ASP A 627 -22.63 -29.17 -12.90
C ASP A 627 -21.24 -28.51 -13.05
N SER A 628 -21.18 -27.21 -12.74
CA SER A 628 -19.96 -26.40 -12.75
C SER A 628 -18.90 -26.84 -11.74
N PHE A 629 -19.31 -27.42 -10.60
CA PHE A 629 -18.37 -27.93 -9.59
C PHE A 629 -17.69 -29.19 -10.10
N ARG A 630 -18.45 -30.15 -10.65
CA ARG A 630 -17.89 -31.36 -11.25
C ARG A 630 -17.02 -31.05 -12.46
N LEU A 631 -17.42 -30.12 -13.33
CA LEU A 631 -16.62 -29.75 -14.50
C LEU A 631 -15.25 -29.14 -14.14
N ARG A 632 -15.14 -28.55 -12.93
CA ARG A 632 -13.88 -28.00 -12.41
C ARG A 632 -13.03 -29.02 -11.67
N ASN A 633 -13.65 -29.92 -10.90
CA ASN A 633 -12.97 -30.75 -9.91
C ASN A 633 -12.90 -32.25 -10.25
N ASP A 634 -13.82 -32.77 -11.08
CA ASP A 634 -13.88 -34.17 -11.49
C ASP A 634 -13.18 -34.37 -12.85
N ARG A 635 -12.09 -35.14 -12.83
CA ARG A 635 -11.24 -35.34 -14.01
C ARG A 635 -11.94 -36.13 -15.10
N GLU A 636 -12.69 -37.17 -14.74
CA GLU A 636 -13.35 -38.05 -15.71
C GLU A 636 -14.52 -37.31 -16.37
N TYR A 637 -15.32 -36.61 -15.57
CA TYR A 637 -16.41 -35.75 -16.03
C TYR A 637 -15.90 -34.63 -16.95
N LYS A 638 -14.77 -34.00 -16.61
CA LYS A 638 -14.15 -32.98 -17.47
C LYS A 638 -13.68 -33.52 -18.81
N GLU A 639 -13.16 -34.75 -18.87
CA GLU A 639 -12.73 -35.36 -20.14
C GLU A 639 -13.92 -35.68 -21.05
N GLN A 640 -15.06 -36.09 -20.50
CA GLN A 640 -16.30 -36.32 -21.27
C GLN A 640 -16.78 -35.05 -22.00
N HIS A 641 -16.65 -33.88 -21.37
CA HIS A 641 -17.09 -32.60 -21.95
C HIS A 641 -15.99 -31.83 -22.70
N ARG A 642 -14.80 -32.41 -22.88
CA ARG A 642 -13.64 -31.67 -23.38
C ARG A 642 -13.82 -31.11 -24.78
N GLU A 643 -14.35 -31.92 -25.70
CA GLU A 643 -14.55 -31.52 -27.09
C GLU A 643 -15.55 -30.37 -27.18
N GLY A 644 -16.69 -30.49 -26.49
CA GLY A 644 -17.70 -29.43 -26.38
C GLY A 644 -17.16 -28.14 -25.78
N LEU A 645 -16.44 -28.23 -24.66
CA LEU A 645 -15.81 -27.07 -24.00
C LEU A 645 -14.78 -26.38 -24.90
N THR A 646 -14.04 -27.15 -25.69
CA THR A 646 -13.03 -26.62 -26.62
C THR A 646 -13.69 -25.90 -27.79
N LYS A 647 -14.75 -26.48 -28.34
CA LYS A 647 -15.53 -25.86 -29.42
C LYS A 647 -16.19 -24.57 -28.94
N PHE A 648 -16.84 -24.61 -27.77
CA PHE A 648 -17.47 -23.45 -27.13
C PHE A 648 -16.49 -22.29 -26.94
N TYR A 649 -15.28 -22.57 -26.46
CA TYR A 649 -14.24 -21.56 -26.32
C TYR A 649 -13.86 -20.92 -27.66
N HIS A 650 -13.61 -21.71 -28.71
CA HIS A 650 -13.26 -21.17 -30.02
C HIS A 650 -14.41 -20.33 -30.61
N ASP A 651 -15.65 -20.82 -30.50
CA ASP A 651 -16.83 -20.07 -30.97
C ASP A 651 -16.98 -18.71 -30.26
N GLN A 652 -16.63 -18.64 -28.96
CA GLN A 652 -16.60 -17.38 -28.22
C GLN A 652 -15.44 -16.47 -28.65
N VAL A 653 -14.24 -17.01 -28.87
CA VAL A 653 -13.07 -16.24 -29.32
C VAL A 653 -13.30 -15.65 -30.72
N ASP A 654 -13.93 -16.39 -31.61
CA ASP A 654 -14.28 -15.91 -32.96
C ASP A 654 -15.24 -14.70 -32.91
N ARG A 655 -16.16 -14.69 -31.95
CA ARG A 655 -17.09 -13.57 -31.72
C ARG A 655 -16.47 -12.43 -30.90
N ARG A 656 -15.56 -12.75 -29.98
CA ARG A 656 -14.92 -11.84 -29.03
C ARG A 656 -13.41 -12.09 -28.99
N PRO A 657 -12.65 -11.52 -29.95
CA PRO A 657 -11.20 -11.76 -30.03
C PRO A 657 -10.40 -11.32 -28.78
N SER A 658 -10.95 -10.42 -27.96
CA SER A 658 -10.34 -9.95 -26.69
C SER A 658 -10.48 -10.94 -25.53
N LEU A 659 -11.37 -11.93 -25.63
CA LEU A 659 -11.75 -12.85 -24.54
C LEU A 659 -10.56 -13.53 -23.83
N PRO A 660 -9.49 -13.99 -24.52
CA PRO A 660 -8.36 -14.63 -23.85
C PRO A 660 -7.61 -13.67 -22.91
N GLY A 661 -7.47 -12.40 -23.30
CA GLY A 661 -6.84 -11.36 -22.47
C GLY A 661 -7.70 -10.99 -21.27
N GLU A 662 -9.01 -10.93 -21.44
CA GLU A 662 -9.95 -10.66 -20.35
C GLU A 662 -9.98 -11.80 -19.33
N HIS A 663 -10.00 -13.06 -19.78
CA HIS A 663 -9.90 -14.23 -18.88
C HIS A 663 -8.59 -14.22 -18.11
N PHE A 664 -7.48 -13.87 -18.76
CA PHE A 664 -6.19 -13.72 -18.10
C PHE A 664 -6.24 -12.65 -16.99
N VAL A 665 -6.71 -11.44 -17.30
CA VAL A 665 -6.83 -10.35 -16.31
C VAL A 665 -7.76 -10.71 -15.17
N LYS A 666 -8.93 -11.29 -15.47
CA LYS A 666 -9.91 -11.71 -14.47
C LYS A 666 -9.31 -12.69 -13.47
N VAL A 667 -8.65 -13.75 -13.96
CA VAL A 667 -8.06 -14.79 -13.09
C VAL A 667 -6.90 -14.25 -12.26
N VAL A 668 -6.09 -13.33 -12.80
CA VAL A 668 -5.02 -12.69 -12.03
C VAL A 668 -5.58 -11.76 -10.95
N ARG A 669 -6.58 -10.94 -11.27
CA ARG A 669 -7.23 -10.03 -10.29
C ARG A 669 -7.98 -10.77 -9.18
N GLU A 670 -8.70 -11.84 -9.52
CA GLU A 670 -9.39 -12.70 -8.54
C GLU A 670 -8.42 -13.44 -7.60
N ALA A 671 -7.14 -13.54 -7.97
CA ALA A 671 -6.12 -14.19 -7.16
C ALA A 671 -5.41 -13.24 -6.18
N GLY A 672 -5.80 -11.96 -6.12
CA GLY A 672 -5.20 -10.97 -5.23
C GLY A 672 -4.08 -10.15 -5.89
N ASP A 673 -3.26 -9.52 -5.06
CA ASP A 673 -2.21 -8.60 -5.49
C ASP A 673 -0.94 -9.36 -5.89
N VAL A 674 -1.03 -10.08 -7.00
CA VAL A 674 -0.01 -10.99 -7.51
C VAL A 674 1.24 -10.26 -8.02
N ASN A 675 2.41 -10.63 -7.51
CA ASN A 675 3.69 -10.09 -7.97
C ASN A 675 4.34 -10.94 -9.07
N VAL A 676 4.06 -12.25 -9.11
CA VAL A 676 4.67 -13.18 -10.08
C VAL A 676 3.65 -14.20 -10.59
N VAL A 677 3.59 -14.33 -11.91
CA VAL A 677 2.69 -15.24 -12.63
C VAL A 677 3.52 -16.29 -13.36
N PHE A 678 3.43 -17.56 -12.96
CA PHE A 678 3.99 -18.69 -13.70
C PHE A 678 2.91 -19.34 -14.54
N VAL A 679 3.06 -19.31 -15.86
CA VAL A 679 2.10 -19.90 -16.79
C VAL A 679 2.59 -21.26 -17.26
N THR A 680 1.88 -22.32 -16.91
CA THR A 680 2.22 -23.69 -17.30
C THR A 680 1.51 -24.04 -18.61
N GLY A 681 2.13 -23.80 -19.77
CA GLY A 681 1.70 -24.28 -21.12
C GLY A 681 0.85 -23.32 -21.98
N LEU A 682 0.86 -23.52 -23.31
CA LEU A 682 0.07 -22.75 -24.29
C LEU A 682 -0.81 -23.68 -25.12
N ARG A 683 -2.11 -23.36 -25.24
CA ARG A 683 -3.03 -24.03 -26.17
C ARG A 683 -3.14 -23.27 -27.50
N ASP A 684 -2.96 -21.96 -27.46
CA ASP A 684 -3.22 -21.03 -28.57
C ASP A 684 -1.92 -20.62 -29.30
N PRO A 685 -2.01 -20.18 -30.57
CA PRO A 685 -0.85 -19.71 -31.35
C PRO A 685 -0.18 -18.44 -30.79
N ALA A 686 -0.81 -17.77 -29.82
CA ALA A 686 -0.24 -16.65 -29.08
C ALA A 686 0.09 -17.05 -27.63
N PRO A 687 1.30 -16.77 -27.14
CA PRO A 687 1.67 -17.03 -25.76
C PRO A 687 0.83 -16.22 -24.78
N VAL A 688 0.39 -16.79 -23.66
CA VAL A 688 -0.23 -16.04 -22.56
C VAL A 688 0.70 -14.94 -22.03
N THR A 689 2.02 -15.12 -22.16
CA THR A 689 3.02 -14.06 -21.89
C THR A 689 2.87 -12.82 -22.78
N SER A 690 2.21 -12.92 -23.95
CA SER A 690 1.87 -11.76 -24.76
C SER A 690 0.87 -10.82 -24.06
N PHE A 691 0.09 -11.32 -23.10
CA PHE A 691 -0.80 -10.52 -22.25
C PHE A 691 -0.08 -9.93 -21.02
N GLY A 692 1.23 -10.10 -20.87
CA GLY A 692 1.98 -9.51 -19.75
C GLY A 692 1.81 -7.99 -19.63
N HIS A 693 1.55 -7.30 -20.74
CA HIS A 693 1.23 -5.87 -20.75
C HIS A 693 -0.08 -5.50 -20.02
N LEU A 694 -0.99 -6.47 -19.78
CA LEU A 694 -2.25 -6.25 -19.06
C LEU A 694 -2.10 -6.36 -17.53
N VAL A 695 -0.95 -6.83 -17.06
CA VAL A 695 -0.61 -7.02 -15.64
C VAL A 695 0.79 -6.47 -15.39
N SER A 696 0.98 -5.20 -15.72
CA SER A 696 2.30 -4.60 -15.88
C SER A 696 3.15 -4.63 -14.58
N HIS A 697 2.49 -4.59 -13.41
CA HIS A 697 3.11 -4.73 -12.09
C HIS A 697 3.46 -6.19 -11.69
N SER A 698 3.15 -7.18 -12.52
CA SER A 698 3.42 -8.60 -12.28
C SER A 698 4.45 -9.14 -13.27
N ARG A 699 5.42 -9.93 -12.77
CA ARG A 699 6.37 -10.62 -13.65
C ARG A 699 5.74 -11.90 -14.18
N VAL A 700 5.66 -12.05 -15.51
CA VAL A 700 5.02 -13.22 -16.14
C VAL A 700 6.08 -14.14 -16.75
N PHE A 701 6.20 -15.37 -16.22
CA PHE A 701 7.11 -16.40 -16.70
C PHE A 701 6.36 -17.56 -17.34
N GLU A 702 6.85 -18.07 -18.48
CA GLU A 702 6.27 -19.23 -19.15
C GLU A 702 7.06 -20.50 -18.89
N ILE A 703 6.37 -21.55 -18.45
CA ILE A 703 6.93 -22.89 -18.25
C ILE A 703 6.18 -23.88 -19.14
N ASN A 704 6.86 -24.55 -20.05
CA ASN A 704 6.27 -25.61 -20.86
C ASN A 704 6.54 -26.97 -20.24
N VAL A 705 5.51 -27.55 -19.65
CA VAL A 705 5.52 -28.93 -19.15
C VAL A 705 5.28 -29.89 -20.32
N ARG A 706 6.24 -30.76 -20.59
CA ARG A 706 6.19 -31.79 -21.62
C ARG A 706 6.22 -33.17 -21.00
N ALA A 707 5.74 -34.18 -21.73
CA ALA A 707 5.94 -35.57 -21.40
C ALA A 707 6.11 -36.35 -22.71
N GLU A 708 6.80 -37.49 -22.66
CA GLU A 708 6.91 -38.41 -23.77
C GLU A 708 5.55 -38.91 -24.22
N GLU A 709 5.46 -39.30 -25.49
CA GLU A 709 4.21 -39.70 -26.11
C GLU A 709 3.59 -40.92 -25.41
N ASN A 710 4.42 -41.90 -25.04
CA ASN A 710 3.99 -43.09 -24.29
C ASN A 710 3.44 -42.73 -22.90
N THR A 711 4.13 -41.86 -22.17
CA THR A 711 3.70 -41.36 -20.85
C THR A 711 2.39 -40.57 -20.95
N THR A 712 2.27 -39.73 -21.97
CA THR A 712 1.07 -38.95 -22.24
C THR A 712 -0.13 -39.85 -22.56
N ARG A 713 0.08 -40.93 -23.34
CA ARG A 713 -0.95 -41.93 -23.68
C ARG A 713 -1.42 -42.70 -22.45
N LEU A 714 -0.50 -43.21 -21.63
CA LEU A 714 -0.81 -43.90 -20.38
C LEU A 714 -1.63 -43.02 -19.44
N ARG A 715 -1.21 -41.76 -19.25
CA ARG A 715 -1.92 -40.79 -18.40
C ARG A 715 -3.30 -40.40 -18.95
N ARG A 716 -3.59 -40.64 -20.23
CA ARG A 716 -4.89 -40.40 -20.86
C ARG A 716 -5.79 -41.65 -20.89
N GLY A 717 -5.32 -42.81 -20.42
CA GLY A 717 -6.10 -44.05 -20.40
C GLY A 717 -6.35 -44.67 -21.79
N LEU A 718 -5.51 -44.37 -22.79
CA LEU A 718 -5.67 -44.87 -24.16
C LEU A 718 -4.92 -46.21 -24.38
N SER A 719 -5.62 -47.25 -24.84
CA SER A 719 -5.06 -48.59 -25.19
C SER A 719 -4.34 -48.59 -26.55
N ARG A 720 -3.45 -49.57 -26.77
CA ARG A 720 -2.55 -49.73 -27.94
C ARG A 720 -3.24 -49.83 -29.31
N GLU A 721 -4.54 -50.14 -29.39
CA GLU A 721 -5.18 -50.55 -30.66
C GLU A 721 -5.75 -49.43 -31.55
N LYS A 722 -5.90 -48.19 -31.07
CA LYS A 722 -6.43 -47.08 -31.89
C LYS A 722 -5.30 -46.34 -32.63
N LEU A 723 -4.67 -47.04 -33.57
CA LEU A 723 -3.61 -46.50 -34.44
C LEU A 723 -4.17 -46.30 -35.85
N LYS A 724 -4.64 -45.08 -36.17
CA LYS A 724 -4.70 -44.50 -37.53
C LYS A 724 -5.35 -43.10 -37.54
N SER A 725 -4.62 -42.09 -37.07
CA SER A 725 -4.73 -40.74 -37.62
C SER A 725 -3.48 -39.95 -37.27
N LYS A 726 -2.68 -39.61 -38.28
CA LYS A 726 -1.55 -38.69 -38.17
C LYS A 726 -2.09 -37.29 -37.87
N GLU A 727 -2.18 -36.89 -36.61
CA GLU A 727 -2.07 -35.47 -36.27
C GLU A 727 -0.58 -35.11 -36.32
N ARG A 728 -0.13 -34.67 -37.50
CA ARG A 728 1.11 -33.89 -37.59
C ARG A 728 0.85 -32.57 -36.85
N THR A 729 1.33 -32.47 -35.61
CA THR A 729 1.39 -31.18 -34.91
C THR A 729 2.20 -30.22 -35.78
N PRO A 730 1.65 -29.09 -36.24
CA PRO A 730 2.42 -28.13 -37.03
C PRO A 730 3.62 -27.63 -36.20
N PRO A 731 4.76 -27.29 -36.84
CA PRO A 731 5.92 -26.77 -36.13
C PRO A 731 5.52 -25.56 -35.28
N ARG A 732 5.77 -25.62 -33.98
CA ARG A 732 5.41 -24.54 -33.04
C ARG A 732 6.13 -23.25 -33.44
N ALA A 733 5.37 -22.19 -33.69
CA ALA A 733 5.89 -20.86 -34.03
C ALA A 733 6.52 -20.11 -32.83
N HIS A 734 6.47 -20.68 -31.62
CA HIS A 734 6.88 -20.03 -30.35
C HIS A 734 7.67 -20.97 -29.43
N GLN A 735 8.67 -20.42 -28.72
CA GLN A 735 9.46 -21.11 -27.70
C GLN A 735 9.26 -20.48 -26.29
N PRO A 736 8.93 -21.29 -25.26
CA PRO A 736 8.69 -20.84 -23.88
C PRO A 736 9.98 -20.45 -23.14
N CYS A 737 9.88 -19.63 -22.08
CA CYS A 737 11.03 -19.21 -21.25
C CYS A 737 11.74 -20.40 -20.59
N PHE A 738 10.97 -21.36 -20.09
CA PHE A 738 11.44 -22.58 -19.43
C PHE A 738 10.74 -23.82 -19.96
N GLN A 739 11.43 -24.96 -19.90
CA GLN A 739 10.91 -26.26 -20.30
C GLN A 739 11.18 -27.28 -19.20
N PHE A 740 10.18 -28.10 -18.88
CA PHE A 740 10.30 -29.19 -17.92
C PHE A 740 9.70 -30.47 -18.52
N THR A 741 10.45 -31.58 -18.46
CA THR A 741 10.01 -32.87 -18.98
C THR A 741 9.55 -33.77 -17.82
N ASN A 742 8.25 -33.99 -17.72
CA ASN A 742 7.58 -34.72 -16.66
C ASN A 742 7.35 -36.20 -17.04
N ASN A 743 8.43 -36.97 -17.19
CA ASN A 743 8.35 -38.40 -17.55
C ASN A 743 8.37 -39.34 -16.33
N GLU A 744 9.03 -38.92 -15.26
CA GLU A 744 9.23 -39.75 -14.07
C GLU A 744 7.95 -39.85 -13.22
N SER A 745 7.85 -40.93 -12.45
CA SER A 745 6.86 -41.09 -11.39
C SER A 745 7.39 -40.50 -10.08
N GLY A 746 6.63 -39.60 -9.45
CA GLY A 746 6.98 -38.99 -8.16
C GLY A 746 7.29 -37.49 -8.25
N GLU A 747 7.50 -36.86 -7.09
CA GLU A 747 7.62 -35.40 -6.97
C GLU A 747 9.06 -34.87 -7.06
N ILE A 748 10.08 -35.74 -6.97
CA ILE A 748 11.48 -35.33 -6.75
C ILE A 748 12.00 -34.42 -7.87
N SER A 749 11.86 -34.81 -9.13
CA SER A 749 12.34 -34.00 -10.26
C SER A 749 11.53 -32.72 -10.47
N VAL A 750 10.23 -32.75 -10.14
CA VAL A 750 9.34 -31.59 -10.19
C VAL A 750 9.74 -30.57 -9.12
N ASP A 751 9.90 -31.01 -7.86
CA ASP A 751 10.32 -30.17 -6.74
C ASP A 751 11.72 -29.59 -6.96
N SER A 752 12.66 -30.40 -7.45
CA SER A 752 14.01 -29.98 -7.80
C SER A 752 14.00 -28.85 -8.83
N PHE A 753 13.18 -28.95 -9.88
CA PHE A 753 13.02 -27.89 -10.87
C PHE A 753 12.47 -26.60 -10.24
N GLY A 754 11.46 -26.71 -9.38
CA GLY A 754 10.91 -25.57 -8.63
C GLY A 754 11.97 -24.88 -7.78
N THR A 755 12.76 -25.66 -7.05
CA THR A 755 13.79 -25.16 -6.13
C THR A 755 14.99 -24.55 -6.84
N THR A 756 15.46 -25.17 -7.92
CA THR A 756 16.72 -24.79 -8.59
C THR A 756 16.54 -23.73 -9.66
N ILE A 757 15.38 -23.72 -10.34
CA ILE A 757 15.11 -22.82 -11.47
C ILE A 757 14.12 -21.73 -11.10
N LEU A 758 12.97 -22.09 -10.51
CA LEU A 758 11.87 -21.13 -10.32
C LEU A 758 12.05 -20.22 -9.09
N ILE A 759 12.43 -20.78 -7.92
CA ILE A 759 12.64 -19.99 -6.69
C ILE A 759 13.68 -18.87 -6.87
N PRO A 760 14.84 -19.09 -7.53
CA PRO A 760 15.81 -18.02 -7.72
C PRO A 760 15.28 -16.79 -8.48
N LEU A 761 14.23 -16.94 -9.29
CA LEU A 761 13.55 -15.83 -9.96
C LEU A 761 12.78 -14.92 -8.99
N LEU A 762 12.66 -15.32 -7.73
CA LEU A 762 11.92 -14.61 -6.67
C LEU A 762 12.83 -13.97 -5.63
N ASN A 763 14.16 -14.07 -5.82
CA ASN A 763 15.13 -13.65 -4.81
C ASN A 763 15.12 -12.13 -4.59
N GLU A 764 15.45 -11.68 -3.38
CA GLU A 764 15.60 -10.25 -3.03
C GLU A 764 16.62 -9.53 -3.91
N GLU A 765 17.58 -10.27 -4.44
CA GLU A 765 18.59 -9.78 -5.39
C GLU A 765 17.98 -9.16 -6.66
N ILE A 766 16.85 -9.70 -7.16
CA ILE A 766 16.17 -9.13 -8.33
C ILE A 766 15.50 -7.80 -7.96
N ARG A 767 14.83 -7.74 -6.79
CA ARG A 767 14.25 -6.48 -6.26
C ARG A 767 15.33 -5.42 -6.03
N ARG A 768 16.50 -5.84 -5.57
CA ARG A 768 17.67 -4.97 -5.42
C ARG A 768 18.17 -4.44 -6.76
N LEU A 769 18.09 -5.21 -7.85
CA LEU A 769 18.40 -4.70 -9.19
C LEU A 769 17.32 -3.72 -9.69
N GLU A 770 16.04 -4.01 -9.44
CA GLU A 770 14.93 -3.12 -9.81
C GLU A 770 15.07 -1.74 -9.15
N SER A 771 15.44 -1.70 -7.87
CA SER A 771 15.62 -0.44 -7.14
C SER A 771 16.83 0.39 -7.59
N MET A 772 17.76 -0.20 -8.35
CA MET A 772 18.88 0.52 -8.97
C MET A 772 18.50 1.23 -10.27
N VAL A 773 17.33 0.95 -10.85
CA VAL A 773 16.89 1.54 -12.12
C VAL A 773 16.00 2.75 -11.85
N ARG A 774 16.52 3.94 -12.12
CA ARG A 774 15.74 5.17 -11.99
C ARG A 774 14.81 5.39 -13.18
N THR A 775 13.70 6.07 -12.92
CA THR A 775 12.78 6.58 -13.95
C THR A 775 13.11 8.04 -14.25
N VAL A 776 13.28 8.35 -15.52
CA VAL A 776 13.51 9.70 -16.06
C VAL A 776 12.23 10.10 -16.81
N PRO A 777 11.40 11.00 -16.26
CA PRO A 777 10.20 11.48 -16.93
C PRO A 777 10.56 12.38 -18.12
N ASP A 778 9.66 12.45 -19.10
CA ASP A 778 9.74 13.33 -20.28
C ASP A 778 10.99 13.14 -21.13
N PHE A 779 11.60 11.96 -21.07
CA PHE A 779 12.75 11.59 -21.87
C PHE A 779 12.46 10.31 -22.66
N PRO A 780 12.91 10.17 -23.93
CA PRO A 780 13.50 11.22 -24.77
C PRO A 780 12.44 12.20 -25.34
N LYS A 781 11.15 12.01 -25.03
CA LYS A 781 10.03 12.85 -25.46
C LYS A 781 9.13 13.18 -24.26
N GLN A 782 8.37 14.27 -24.36
CA GLN A 782 7.34 14.57 -23.37
C GLN A 782 6.33 13.43 -23.25
N ARG A 783 5.85 13.19 -22.03
CA ARG A 783 4.89 12.14 -21.65
C ARG A 783 5.41 10.72 -21.84
N THR A 784 6.71 10.48 -21.64
CA THR A 784 7.29 9.13 -21.60
C THR A 784 8.15 8.94 -20.35
N ASN A 785 8.03 7.79 -19.69
CA ASN A 785 8.82 7.43 -18.51
C ASN A 785 10.00 6.53 -18.90
N PHE A 786 11.16 7.13 -19.18
CA PHE A 786 12.35 6.38 -19.56
C PHE A 786 13.03 5.72 -18.37
N ARG A 787 13.22 4.40 -18.42
CA ARG A 787 13.98 3.66 -17.41
C ARG A 787 15.44 3.53 -17.84
N HIS A 788 16.35 4.09 -17.05
CA HIS A 788 17.78 4.09 -17.38
C HIS A 788 18.48 2.82 -16.85
N ILE A 789 18.42 1.73 -17.61
CA ILE A 789 18.91 0.40 -17.18
C ILE A 789 20.41 0.39 -16.84
N LEU A 790 21.20 1.25 -17.49
CA LEU A 790 22.64 1.35 -17.23
C LEU A 790 22.98 1.90 -15.83
N ASP A 791 22.03 2.48 -15.10
CA ASP A 791 22.23 2.87 -13.70
C ASP A 791 22.62 1.67 -12.82
N ILE A 792 22.19 0.45 -13.15
CA ILE A 792 22.63 -0.78 -12.45
C ILE A 792 24.16 -0.86 -12.37
N CYS A 793 24.86 -0.44 -13.42
CA CYS A 793 26.32 -0.45 -13.47
C CYS A 793 26.96 0.68 -12.66
N GLN A 794 26.21 1.74 -12.36
CA GLN A 794 26.67 2.89 -11.56
C GLN A 794 26.53 2.64 -10.05
N HIS A 795 25.72 1.66 -9.66
CA HIS A 795 25.61 1.23 -8.26
C HIS A 795 26.72 0.26 -7.87
N PRO A 796 27.39 0.45 -6.70
CA PRO A 796 28.39 -0.49 -6.21
C PRO A 796 27.87 -1.93 -6.12
N GLY A 797 28.53 -2.84 -6.83
CA GLY A 797 28.16 -4.25 -6.91
C GLY A 797 26.99 -4.60 -7.84
N GLY A 798 26.31 -3.62 -8.45
CA GLY A 798 25.14 -3.85 -9.31
C GLY A 798 25.47 -4.65 -10.57
N LEU A 799 26.55 -4.31 -11.29
CA LEU A 799 27.00 -5.08 -12.46
C LEU A 799 27.36 -6.53 -12.10
N SER A 800 28.02 -6.75 -10.96
CA SER A 800 28.38 -8.10 -10.50
C SER A 800 27.12 -8.92 -10.18
N LEU A 801 26.16 -8.32 -9.49
CA LEU A 801 24.88 -8.94 -9.16
C LEU A 801 24.09 -9.30 -10.43
N CYS A 802 23.94 -8.35 -11.35
CA CYS A 802 23.29 -8.55 -12.64
C CYS A 802 23.95 -9.69 -13.42
N THR A 803 25.28 -9.71 -13.47
CA THR A 803 26.05 -10.75 -14.19
C THR A 803 25.81 -12.14 -13.60
N LYS A 804 25.86 -12.27 -12.27
CA LYS A 804 25.60 -13.55 -11.57
C LYS A 804 24.19 -14.06 -11.87
N LEU A 805 23.20 -13.18 -11.83
CA LEU A 805 21.81 -13.53 -12.12
C LEU A 805 21.59 -13.91 -13.59
N MET A 806 22.20 -13.17 -14.53
CA MET A 806 22.16 -13.53 -15.96
C MET A 806 22.77 -14.92 -16.19
N ALA A 807 23.97 -15.18 -15.65
CA ALA A 807 24.67 -16.45 -15.83
C ALA A 807 23.84 -17.64 -15.33
N LYS A 808 23.19 -17.49 -14.16
CA LYS A 808 22.32 -18.53 -13.58
C LYS A 808 21.11 -18.84 -14.46
N ILE A 809 20.55 -17.83 -15.11
CA ILE A 809 19.34 -17.96 -15.94
C ILE A 809 19.67 -18.47 -17.33
N THR A 810 20.84 -18.18 -17.90
CA THR A 810 21.18 -18.54 -19.29
C THR A 810 21.58 -20.01 -19.48
N GLY A 811 22.06 -20.71 -18.44
CA GLY A 811 22.46 -22.13 -18.53
C GLY A 811 23.73 -22.34 -19.37
N ASP A 812 23.91 -23.52 -20.01
CA ASP A 812 25.11 -23.87 -20.81
C ASP A 812 25.35 -22.90 -21.98
N LEU A 813 26.60 -22.44 -22.10
CA LEU A 813 26.92 -21.20 -22.79
C LEU A 813 27.61 -21.37 -24.15
N ARG A 814 27.39 -20.32 -24.93
CA ARG A 814 27.54 -20.18 -26.38
C ARG A 814 28.31 -18.89 -26.67
N PRO A 815 28.84 -18.66 -27.89
CA PRO A 815 29.34 -17.34 -28.27
C PRO A 815 28.30 -16.26 -27.97
N ILE A 816 28.72 -15.22 -27.23
CA ILE A 816 27.88 -14.11 -26.80
C ILE A 816 27.94 -13.04 -27.89
N VAL A 817 26.78 -12.60 -28.36
CA VAL A 817 26.63 -11.57 -29.39
C VAL A 817 25.97 -10.35 -28.76
N ALA A 818 26.54 -9.17 -28.94
CA ALA A 818 25.98 -7.92 -28.40
C ALA A 818 26.02 -6.80 -29.43
N CYS A 819 25.14 -5.81 -29.27
CA CYS A 819 25.07 -4.62 -30.11
C CYS A 819 25.01 -3.36 -29.23
N GLU A 820 25.57 -2.26 -29.73
CA GLU A 820 25.50 -0.93 -29.11
C GLU A 820 26.06 -0.83 -27.67
N ALA A 821 26.18 0.41 -27.17
CA ALA A 821 26.90 0.70 -25.93
C ALA A 821 26.28 0.00 -24.71
N GLY A 822 24.95 -0.09 -24.62
CA GLY A 822 24.26 -0.70 -23.49
C GLY A 822 24.47 -2.21 -23.41
N GLY A 823 24.22 -2.92 -24.51
CA GLY A 823 24.47 -4.36 -24.62
C GLY A 823 25.93 -4.74 -24.38
N PHE A 824 26.90 -3.93 -24.82
CA PHE A 824 28.33 -4.20 -24.60
C PHE A 824 28.71 -4.30 -23.12
N VAL A 825 28.12 -3.48 -22.24
CA VAL A 825 28.47 -3.48 -20.80
C VAL A 825 28.11 -4.82 -20.17
N PHE A 826 26.86 -5.26 -20.33
CA PHE A 826 26.36 -6.49 -19.73
C PHE A 826 26.95 -7.74 -20.41
N ALA A 827 27.09 -7.72 -21.73
CA ALA A 827 27.66 -8.83 -22.48
C ALA A 827 29.14 -9.06 -22.13
N SER A 828 29.93 -7.98 -21.97
CA SER A 828 31.34 -8.09 -21.60
C SER A 828 31.51 -8.67 -20.19
N ALA A 829 30.70 -8.22 -19.23
CA ALA A 829 30.73 -8.75 -17.88
C ALA A 829 30.33 -10.23 -17.85
N LEU A 830 29.29 -10.63 -18.60
CA LEU A 830 28.88 -12.03 -18.70
C LEU A 830 29.93 -12.89 -19.41
N ALA A 831 30.51 -12.42 -20.52
CA ALA A 831 31.56 -13.13 -21.24
C ALA A 831 32.78 -13.37 -20.36
N LEU A 832 33.20 -12.37 -19.59
CA LEU A 832 34.31 -12.49 -18.63
C LEU A 832 33.97 -13.48 -17.51
N HIS A 833 32.78 -13.38 -16.93
CA HIS A 833 32.35 -14.27 -15.84
C HIS A 833 32.25 -15.74 -16.27
N THR A 834 31.97 -15.98 -17.56
CA THR A 834 31.67 -17.31 -18.10
C THR A 834 32.75 -17.87 -19.02
N ASN A 835 33.81 -17.10 -19.24
CA ASN A 835 34.92 -17.40 -20.14
C ASN A 835 34.47 -17.76 -21.58
N GLN A 836 33.52 -16.99 -22.11
CA GLN A 836 32.97 -17.20 -23.45
C GLN A 836 33.45 -16.15 -24.45
N ARG A 837 33.48 -16.53 -25.73
CA ARG A 837 33.78 -15.59 -26.82
C ARG A 837 32.70 -14.51 -26.88
N LEU A 838 33.13 -13.24 -26.88
CA LEU A 838 32.28 -12.08 -27.15
C LEU A 838 32.43 -11.64 -28.61
N VAL A 839 31.30 -11.53 -29.32
CA VAL A 839 31.18 -11.08 -30.70
C VAL A 839 30.40 -9.77 -30.72
N LEU A 840 30.96 -8.74 -31.35
CA LEU A 840 30.37 -7.41 -31.37
C LEU A 840 29.74 -7.10 -32.72
N ILE A 841 28.45 -6.76 -32.71
CA ILE A 841 27.75 -6.14 -33.84
C ILE A 841 27.93 -4.62 -33.72
N ARG A 842 28.38 -3.99 -34.80
CA ARG A 842 28.75 -2.57 -34.81
C ARG A 842 27.99 -1.81 -35.91
N GLU A 843 28.00 -0.48 -35.87
CA GLU A 843 27.54 0.32 -37.00
C GLU A 843 28.48 0.13 -38.20
N ALA A 844 27.93 0.21 -39.43
CA ALA A 844 28.70 0.07 -40.66
C ALA A 844 29.91 1.01 -40.72
N GLY A 845 31.05 0.49 -41.19
CA GLY A 845 32.33 1.21 -41.22
C GLY A 845 33.12 1.19 -39.91
N LYS A 846 32.66 0.46 -38.87
CA LYS A 846 33.38 0.30 -37.59
C LYS A 846 34.03 -1.08 -37.40
N LEU A 847 33.93 -1.98 -38.37
CA LEU A 847 34.59 -3.29 -38.41
C LEU A 847 35.40 -3.43 -39.72
N PRO A 848 36.51 -4.18 -39.71
CA PRO A 848 37.27 -4.46 -40.92
C PRO A 848 36.47 -5.38 -41.88
N PRO A 849 36.50 -5.14 -43.21
CA PRO A 849 35.88 -6.04 -44.18
C PRO A 849 36.64 -7.37 -44.31
N PRO A 850 35.98 -8.49 -44.70
CA PRO A 850 34.57 -8.60 -45.09
C PRO A 850 33.59 -8.69 -43.91
N THR A 851 32.41 -8.09 -44.08
CA THR A 851 31.34 -8.05 -43.08
C THR A 851 29.98 -8.38 -43.68
N PHE A 852 29.11 -9.07 -42.92
CA PHE A 852 27.67 -9.09 -43.20
C PHE A 852 27.06 -7.73 -42.85
N GLU A 853 26.01 -7.31 -43.56
CA GLU A 853 25.36 -6.01 -43.36
C GLU A 853 23.82 -6.11 -43.45
N VAL A 854 23.12 -5.45 -42.52
CA VAL A 854 21.64 -5.35 -42.49
C VAL A 854 21.19 -3.93 -42.13
N VAL A 855 20.07 -3.48 -42.69
CA VAL A 855 19.46 -2.17 -42.40
C VAL A 855 18.75 -2.19 -41.03
N LYS A 856 19.05 -1.20 -40.19
CA LYS A 856 18.37 -0.95 -38.90
C LYS A 856 17.36 0.17 -39.05
N HIS A 857 16.07 -0.14 -38.88
CA HIS A 857 15.04 0.90 -38.80
C HIS A 857 15.12 1.63 -37.44
N PRO A 858 14.90 2.96 -37.41
CA PRO A 858 14.93 3.72 -36.16
C PRO A 858 13.88 3.22 -35.16
N SER A 859 14.23 3.25 -33.88
CA SER A 859 13.33 2.95 -32.76
C SER A 859 12.79 4.25 -32.15
N ASN A 860 11.70 4.17 -31.38
CA ASN A 860 11.09 5.34 -30.73
C ASN A 860 12.02 6.06 -29.75
N ILE A 861 13.12 5.41 -29.34
CA ILE A 861 14.12 5.89 -28.38
C ILE A 861 15.24 6.70 -29.08
N THR A 862 15.44 6.57 -30.39
CA THR A 862 16.60 7.16 -31.09
C THR A 862 16.41 8.59 -31.62
N SER A 863 15.28 9.25 -31.37
CA SER A 863 14.98 10.56 -31.96
C SER A 863 15.42 11.75 -31.09
N LEU A 864 16.72 11.94 -30.92
CA LEU A 864 17.31 13.13 -30.28
C LEU A 864 18.24 13.92 -31.23
N THR A 865 17.95 13.95 -32.53
CA THR A 865 18.59 14.93 -33.42
C THR A 865 17.78 16.23 -33.45
N SER A 866 18.44 17.33 -33.10
CA SER A 866 17.89 18.68 -33.07
C SER A 866 17.25 19.06 -34.40
N LYS A 867 16.19 19.89 -34.37
CA LYS A 867 15.45 20.34 -35.56
C LYS A 867 16.35 20.93 -36.67
N LYS A 868 17.58 21.38 -36.36
CA LYS A 868 18.57 21.87 -37.34
C LYS A 868 19.23 20.78 -38.20
N GLN A 869 19.27 19.52 -37.76
CA GLN A 869 19.84 18.41 -38.57
C GLN A 869 18.81 17.67 -39.43
N LYS A 870 17.51 17.97 -39.30
CA LYS A 870 16.44 17.32 -40.08
C LYS A 870 16.47 17.65 -41.58
N HIS A 871 17.10 18.75 -41.98
CA HIS A 871 17.22 19.09 -43.40
C HIS A 871 18.37 18.36 -44.12
N GLU A 872 19.39 17.87 -43.40
CA GLU A 872 20.51 17.11 -44.00
C GLU A 872 20.40 15.59 -43.78
N GLN A 873 19.61 15.11 -42.82
CA GLN A 873 19.42 13.67 -42.54
C GLN A 873 18.15 13.06 -43.15
N LYS A 874 17.64 13.60 -44.26
CA LYS A 874 16.82 12.78 -45.15
C LYS A 874 17.75 11.73 -45.78
N GLN A 875 17.59 10.46 -45.37
CA GLN A 875 18.22 9.25 -45.94
C GLN A 875 19.69 8.94 -45.57
N LYS A 876 20.02 8.74 -44.29
CA LYS A 876 21.04 7.72 -43.93
C LYS A 876 20.37 6.62 -43.12
N GLN A 877 19.96 5.54 -43.81
CA GLN A 877 19.58 4.30 -43.13
C GLN A 877 20.78 3.84 -42.30
N LYS A 878 20.62 3.73 -40.98
CA LYS A 878 21.64 3.13 -40.12
C LYS A 878 21.76 1.66 -40.50
N LYS A 879 22.99 1.17 -40.67
CA LYS A 879 23.27 -0.23 -41.00
C LYS A 879 24.12 -0.86 -39.90
N MET A 880 23.82 -2.11 -39.56
CA MET A 880 24.58 -2.91 -38.61
C MET A 880 25.41 -3.94 -39.35
N VAL A 881 26.64 -4.15 -38.88
CA VAL A 881 27.61 -5.06 -39.47
C VAL A 881 28.14 -6.07 -38.47
N LEU A 882 28.42 -7.27 -38.97
CA LEU A 882 29.02 -8.39 -38.26
C LEU A 882 30.21 -8.89 -39.08
N GLU A 883 31.35 -9.11 -38.45
CA GLU A 883 32.54 -9.65 -39.14
C GLU A 883 32.27 -11.07 -39.64
N TRP A 884 32.69 -11.34 -40.89
CA TRP A 884 32.33 -12.56 -41.63
C TRP A 884 32.70 -13.87 -40.90
N ASN A 885 33.83 -13.89 -40.18
CA ASN A 885 34.34 -15.07 -39.47
C ASN A 885 34.14 -15.01 -37.94
N ALA A 886 33.34 -14.07 -37.43
CA ALA A 886 33.20 -13.87 -35.98
C ALA A 886 32.57 -15.08 -35.27
N ILE A 887 31.67 -15.78 -35.98
CA ILE A 887 30.86 -16.87 -35.47
C ILE A 887 31.33 -18.19 -36.12
N PRO A 888 31.65 -19.25 -35.34
CA PRO A 888 32.02 -20.57 -35.89
C PRO A 888 30.93 -21.16 -36.81
N ARG A 889 31.22 -22.25 -37.55
CA ARG A 889 30.18 -22.94 -38.33
C ARG A 889 29.26 -23.76 -37.40
N ASN A 890 27.94 -23.69 -37.62
CA ASN A 890 26.88 -24.35 -36.83
C ASN A 890 26.83 -24.05 -35.31
N PRO A 891 26.97 -22.80 -34.82
CA PRO A 891 26.86 -22.52 -33.40
C PRO A 891 25.43 -22.18 -33.02
N SER A 892 25.03 -22.61 -31.84
CA SER A 892 24.01 -21.88 -31.12
C SER A 892 24.64 -20.63 -30.50
N VAL A 893 23.95 -19.49 -30.48
CA VAL A 893 24.47 -18.19 -30.02
C VAL A 893 23.58 -17.58 -28.93
N LEU A 894 24.17 -16.76 -28.06
CA LEU A 894 23.47 -16.00 -27.04
C LEU A 894 23.56 -14.50 -27.34
N ILE A 895 22.45 -13.87 -27.72
CA ILE A 895 22.35 -12.42 -27.78
C ILE A 895 22.21 -11.88 -26.36
N VAL A 896 23.00 -10.87 -26.02
CA VAL A 896 22.86 -10.10 -24.77
C VAL A 896 22.64 -8.63 -25.11
N ASP A 897 21.56 -8.06 -24.59
CA ASP A 897 21.23 -6.64 -24.75
C ASP A 897 20.76 -6.02 -23.41
N ASP A 898 20.75 -4.70 -23.30
CA ASP A 898 20.25 -4.04 -22.09
C ASP A 898 18.71 -4.10 -22.02
N VAL A 899 18.02 -3.90 -23.15
CA VAL A 899 16.57 -3.70 -23.19
C VAL A 899 15.86 -4.42 -24.35
N LEU A 900 14.77 -5.14 -24.04
CA LEU A 900 13.72 -5.47 -25.01
C LEU A 900 12.55 -4.47 -24.90
N ALA A 901 12.57 -3.45 -25.75
CA ALA A 901 11.49 -2.47 -25.89
C ALA A 901 10.58 -2.82 -27.10
N THR A 902 10.67 -2.05 -28.19
CA THR A 902 9.91 -2.30 -29.43
C THR A 902 10.35 -3.54 -30.21
N GLY A 903 11.48 -4.17 -29.87
CA GLY A 903 12.04 -5.34 -30.58
C GLY A 903 12.80 -5.04 -31.87
N ARG A 904 12.80 -3.81 -32.38
CA ARG A 904 13.43 -3.44 -33.68
C ARG A 904 14.93 -3.73 -33.76
N THR A 905 15.69 -3.43 -32.70
CA THR A 905 17.14 -3.71 -32.64
C THR A 905 17.39 -5.22 -32.74
N LEU A 906 16.68 -6.01 -31.94
CA LEU A 906 16.81 -7.46 -31.93
C LEU A 906 16.39 -8.10 -33.27
N CYS A 907 15.32 -7.61 -33.93
CA CYS A 907 14.96 -8.08 -35.28
C CYS A 907 16.13 -7.94 -36.25
N ALA A 908 16.80 -6.78 -36.25
CA ALA A 908 17.89 -6.52 -37.18
C ALA A 908 19.17 -7.31 -36.81
N MET A 909 19.44 -7.56 -35.51
CA MET A 909 20.50 -8.49 -35.09
C MET A 909 20.21 -9.92 -35.56
N LEU A 910 18.97 -10.40 -35.44
CA LEU A 910 18.57 -11.74 -35.86
C LEU A 910 18.62 -11.91 -37.39
N GLN A 911 18.23 -10.90 -38.15
CA GLN A 911 18.40 -10.88 -39.61
C GLN A 911 19.88 -10.97 -39.99
N LEU A 912 20.75 -10.26 -39.27
CA LEU A 912 22.19 -10.27 -39.51
C LEU A 912 22.82 -11.64 -39.19
N LEU A 913 22.39 -12.27 -38.09
CA LEU A 913 22.79 -13.64 -37.74
C LEU A 913 22.26 -14.68 -38.73
N ALA A 914 21.04 -14.52 -39.23
CA ALA A 914 20.48 -15.38 -40.27
C ALA A 914 21.28 -15.27 -41.58
N ALA A 915 21.71 -14.06 -41.95
CA ALA A 915 22.62 -13.86 -43.10
C ALA A 915 24.00 -14.51 -42.88
N ALA A 916 24.46 -14.59 -41.62
CA ALA A 916 25.66 -15.32 -41.21
C ALA A 916 25.45 -16.85 -41.06
N GLY A 917 24.27 -17.36 -41.41
CA GLY A 917 23.96 -18.80 -41.41
C GLY A 917 23.47 -19.38 -40.08
N VAL A 918 23.12 -18.53 -39.09
CA VAL A 918 22.58 -18.98 -37.80
C VAL A 918 21.05 -19.04 -37.85
N SER A 919 20.47 -20.21 -37.57
CA SER A 919 19.00 -20.37 -37.55
C SER A 919 18.39 -19.74 -36.30
N ALA A 920 17.18 -19.18 -36.41
CA ALA A 920 16.48 -18.55 -35.29
C ALA A 920 16.28 -19.49 -34.08
N LYS A 921 16.09 -20.79 -34.32
CA LYS A 921 15.98 -21.83 -33.28
C LYS A 921 17.25 -22.02 -32.46
N ASP A 922 18.40 -21.65 -33.04
CA ASP A 922 19.72 -21.78 -32.45
C ASP A 922 20.14 -20.48 -31.73
N VAL A 923 19.26 -19.47 -31.67
CA VAL A 923 19.50 -18.21 -30.97
C VAL A 923 18.74 -18.18 -29.64
N ALA A 924 19.46 -17.89 -28.56
CA ALA A 924 18.87 -17.39 -27.32
C ALA A 924 19.15 -15.90 -27.16
N ILE A 925 18.27 -15.22 -26.45
CA ILE A 925 18.29 -13.78 -26.19
C ILE A 925 18.13 -13.58 -24.69
N MET A 926 19.06 -12.85 -24.10
CA MET A 926 19.03 -12.40 -22.73
C MET A 926 19.01 -10.88 -22.71
N VAL A 927 17.98 -10.28 -22.12
CA VAL A 927 17.94 -8.84 -21.87
C VAL A 927 17.94 -8.54 -20.38
N VAL A 928 18.52 -7.41 -19.98
CA VAL A 928 18.46 -6.99 -18.58
C VAL A 928 17.04 -6.58 -18.22
N ALA A 929 16.40 -5.74 -19.05
CA ALA A 929 15.02 -5.32 -18.81
C ALA A 929 14.12 -5.51 -20.04
N GLU A 930 12.85 -5.78 -19.81
CA GLU A 930 11.81 -5.85 -20.83
C GLU A 930 10.68 -4.84 -20.54
N PHE A 931 10.09 -4.28 -21.60
CA PHE A 931 8.94 -3.36 -21.54
C PHE A 931 7.75 -3.98 -22.29
N PRO A 932 6.93 -4.81 -21.62
CA PRO A 932 5.86 -5.57 -22.29
C PRO A 932 4.85 -4.70 -23.04
N LEU A 933 4.56 -3.49 -22.55
CA LEU A 933 3.63 -2.55 -23.19
C LEU A 933 4.04 -2.16 -24.62
N LEU A 934 5.36 -2.18 -24.90
CA LEU A 934 5.91 -1.86 -26.22
C LEU A 934 5.88 -3.04 -27.20
N ARG A 935 5.36 -4.20 -26.79
CA ARG A 935 5.05 -5.38 -27.64
C ARG A 935 6.23 -5.92 -28.46
N GLY A 936 7.46 -5.81 -27.94
CA GLY A 936 8.67 -6.24 -28.66
C GLY A 936 8.70 -7.72 -29.05
N ARG A 937 8.23 -8.61 -28.18
CA ARG A 937 8.12 -10.06 -28.47
C ARG A 937 7.19 -10.34 -29.65
N GLU A 938 6.12 -9.57 -29.78
CA GLU A 938 5.17 -9.74 -30.88
C GLU A 938 5.76 -9.30 -32.22
N LEU A 939 6.52 -8.19 -32.23
CA LEU A 939 7.23 -7.75 -33.43
C LEU A 939 8.18 -8.83 -33.94
N LEU A 940 8.97 -9.43 -33.05
CA LEU A 940 9.90 -10.53 -33.38
C LEU A 940 9.15 -11.70 -34.02
N ARG A 941 8.01 -12.09 -33.45
CA ARG A 941 7.15 -13.17 -34.00
C ARG A 941 6.62 -12.84 -35.40
N GLN A 942 6.11 -11.63 -35.61
CA GLN A 942 5.60 -11.17 -36.92
C GLN A 942 6.69 -11.20 -38.01
N HIS A 943 7.96 -11.05 -37.62
CA HIS A 943 9.11 -11.11 -38.53
C HIS A 943 9.72 -12.52 -38.68
N GLY A 944 9.05 -13.57 -38.18
CA GLY A 944 9.50 -14.96 -38.31
C GLY A 944 10.48 -15.43 -37.24
N PHE A 945 10.76 -14.61 -36.22
CA PHE A 945 11.71 -14.93 -35.14
C PHE A 945 11.04 -15.46 -33.86
N GLY A 946 9.80 -15.93 -33.92
CA GLY A 946 9.09 -16.47 -32.76
C GLY A 946 9.75 -17.72 -32.14
N GLN A 947 10.66 -18.37 -32.87
CA GLN A 947 11.40 -19.56 -32.40
C GLN A 947 12.63 -19.22 -31.54
N CYS A 948 12.96 -17.95 -31.33
CA CYS A 948 14.08 -17.56 -30.46
C CYS A 948 13.71 -17.71 -28.97
N TYR A 949 14.67 -18.14 -28.15
CA TYR A 949 14.48 -18.21 -26.70
C TYR A 949 14.73 -16.83 -26.08
N ILE A 950 13.72 -16.19 -25.51
CA ILE A 950 13.86 -14.83 -24.94
C ILE A 950 13.67 -14.85 -23.42
N ARG A 951 14.70 -14.41 -22.69
CA ARG A 951 14.72 -14.26 -21.23
C ARG A 951 15.03 -12.81 -20.85
N SER A 952 14.39 -12.34 -19.77
CA SER A 952 14.59 -11.01 -19.18
C SER A 952 14.80 -11.15 -17.66
N LEU A 953 15.65 -10.30 -17.06
CA LEU A 953 15.78 -10.23 -15.59
C LEU A 953 14.66 -9.38 -14.98
N LEU A 954 14.48 -8.19 -15.54
CA LEU A 954 13.57 -7.16 -15.06
C LEU A 954 12.42 -6.97 -16.06
N SER A 955 11.24 -6.62 -15.54
CA SER A 955 10.10 -6.21 -16.35
C SER A 955 9.57 -4.90 -15.78
N PHE A 956 9.49 -3.86 -16.61
CA PHE A 956 8.97 -2.56 -16.21
C PHE A 956 7.70 -2.21 -16.97
N ASP A 957 6.83 -1.44 -16.31
CA ASP A 957 5.73 -0.71 -16.93
C ASP A 957 6.30 0.19 -18.05
N GLY A 958 5.68 0.17 -19.22
CA GLY A 958 6.22 0.78 -20.45
C GLY A 958 5.57 2.08 -20.89
N GLU A 959 5.10 2.90 -19.94
CA GLU A 959 4.42 4.18 -20.21
C GLU A 959 5.31 5.29 -20.80
#